data_AF-A0A1Y3N7P0-F1
#
_entry.id   AF-A0A1Y3N7P0-F1
#
_cell.length_a   1.000
_cell.length_b   1.000
_cell.length_c   1.000
_cell.angle_alpha   90.00
_cell.angle_beta   90.00
_cell.angle_gamma   90.00
#
_symmetry.space_group_name_H-M   'P 1'
#
loop_
_entity.id
_entity.type
_entity.pdbx_description
1 polymer ?
#
loop_
_entity_poly.entity_id
_entity_poly.type
_entity_poly.pdbx_seq_one_letter_code
_entity_poly.pdbx_strand_id
1 'polypeptide(L)'
;MSQEDIDRLNGLLSNLGSQFNENIQIPYIYFDDSAITGKSYNSENILTVTRSTSTGANFAAALDKAIEFYGKYGYKKNRKQNNIVIYTAGNVAPTSVENSFGEALANAIEKANTLKSNGCKIYTLNVNNAANSGSEIAAINTTLNYNDINTVMELLSSDYDNVNVDSNGVVKGYSKASSDYYRTPKSNDYTALYTDILQNTMTGTENAKCSVSGGCEAEFGRECITITATIAATTTTEKPTPTVLISTDGSCGSVNGAQCLAAQCCNSGHCENMYDYTGTDDYNQNVLLLLDNSSVNMNEEQIGKLNQLLANLGSQFNEDIEIPYVLFNDAATSYRSYTSENILTVRSVTSTGANFASGLQKAIEFFTRYGKKKNGKENVVVIYSAGNIVQTSSESSFGVGLANAIEKANTLKESGVKIYTLNVNDSAQAGSTIAVPGKSISKRDINTVMELLSSDYTGVVVKSNGIIEDYTKSGSGYYRTPETNDYTALYTDILQATVTGVKNTQCEASNGCEFGFGPCEGINVITTTTTTTKPTITTTTTITITTTSTISSVETPSEIRCGEGIGSCPEGQCCSKDGYCGTTESYCYSSLGCQQDYGANCKCGENGGECDDGLCCSGSGYCGITRSFCYASLGCQADYGLCKFYK
;
A
#
# COMPACT_ATOMS: atom_id res chain seq x y z
N MET A 1 -17.37 30.83 19.19
CA MET A 1 -18.16 29.69 18.68
C MET A 1 -19.60 30.14 18.50
N SER A 2 -20.19 29.84 17.34
CA SER A 2 -21.63 29.99 17.09
C SER A 2 -22.43 28.97 17.92
N GLN A 3 -23.77 29.08 17.95
CA GLN A 3 -24.60 28.04 18.59
C GLN A 3 -24.41 26.69 17.89
N GLU A 4 -24.32 26.71 16.57
CA GLU A 4 -24.07 25.51 15.77
C GLU A 4 -22.71 24.86 16.13
N ASP A 5 -21.65 25.66 16.28
CA ASP A 5 -20.34 25.15 16.72
C ASP A 5 -20.42 24.48 18.11
N ILE A 6 -21.23 25.03 19.03
CA ILE A 6 -21.43 24.48 20.37
C ILE A 6 -22.23 23.18 20.32
N ASP A 7 -23.28 23.12 19.51
CA ASP A 7 -24.08 21.90 19.33
C ASP A 7 -23.19 20.77 18.78
N ARG A 8 -22.25 21.11 17.88
CA ARG A 8 -21.27 20.17 17.32
C ARG A 8 -20.21 19.74 18.30
N LEU A 9 -19.72 20.65 19.15
CA LEU A 9 -18.85 20.29 20.27
C LEU A 9 -19.56 19.37 21.28
N ASN A 10 -20.83 19.60 21.57
CA ASN A 10 -21.60 18.75 22.46
C ASN A 10 -21.86 17.36 21.87
N GLY A 11 -22.12 17.26 20.57
CA GLY A 11 -22.19 15.97 19.87
C GLY A 11 -20.87 15.19 19.98
N LEU A 12 -19.75 15.88 19.77
CA LEU A 12 -18.40 15.34 19.96
C LEU A 12 -18.16 14.82 21.38
N LEU A 13 -18.42 15.64 22.41
CA LEU A 13 -18.18 15.28 23.81
C LEU A 13 -19.11 14.18 24.31
N SER A 14 -20.34 14.13 23.81
CA SER A 14 -21.30 13.06 24.09
C SER A 14 -20.82 11.72 23.54
N ASN A 15 -20.42 11.69 22.27
CA ASN A 15 -19.85 10.49 21.66
C ASN A 15 -18.57 10.07 22.36
N LEU A 16 -17.66 11.01 22.63
CA LEU A 16 -16.40 10.75 23.32
C LEU A 16 -16.63 10.18 24.72
N GLY A 17 -17.46 10.83 25.55
CA GLY A 17 -17.77 10.40 26.91
C GLY A 17 -18.38 8.99 26.97
N SER A 18 -19.19 8.62 25.98
CA SER A 18 -19.80 7.28 25.89
C SER A 18 -18.80 6.14 25.65
N GLN A 19 -17.56 6.44 25.23
CA GLN A 19 -16.53 5.43 24.95
C GLN A 19 -15.75 5.01 26.21
N PHE A 20 -15.82 5.79 27.28
CA PHE A 20 -15.09 5.52 28.52
C PHE A 20 -15.94 4.74 29.50
N ASN A 21 -15.31 4.08 30.46
CA ASN A 21 -16.02 3.57 31.64
C ASN A 21 -16.07 4.64 32.73
N GLU A 22 -16.91 4.42 33.75
CA GLU A 22 -17.11 5.32 34.89
C GLU A 22 -15.82 5.62 35.69
N ASN A 23 -14.82 4.74 35.56
CA ASN A 23 -13.55 4.83 36.30
C ASN A 23 -12.50 5.73 35.60
N ILE A 24 -12.67 6.03 34.31
CA ILE A 24 -11.76 6.94 33.59
C ILE A 24 -12.29 8.37 33.70
N GLN A 25 -11.54 9.19 34.44
CA GLN A 25 -11.82 10.62 34.62
C GLN A 25 -10.96 11.44 33.66
N ILE A 26 -11.59 12.11 32.70
CA ILE A 26 -10.90 12.98 31.74
C ILE A 26 -10.90 14.41 32.27
N PRO A 27 -9.74 14.98 32.62
CA PRO A 27 -9.65 16.37 33.04
C PRO A 27 -9.96 17.28 31.86
N TYR A 28 -10.73 18.34 32.11
CA TYR A 28 -11.03 19.35 31.09
C TYR A 28 -10.93 20.76 31.67
N ILE A 29 -10.76 21.73 30.77
CA ILE A 29 -10.68 23.15 31.07
C ILE A 29 -11.64 23.88 30.14
N TYR A 30 -12.61 24.59 30.72
CA TYR A 30 -13.33 25.62 29.98
C TYR A 30 -12.59 26.95 30.04
N PHE A 31 -12.69 27.73 28.98
CA PHE A 31 -12.11 29.07 28.94
C PHE A 31 -13.02 30.03 28.19
N ASP A 32 -13.40 31.09 28.90
CA ASP A 32 -14.05 32.31 28.41
C ASP A 32 -13.39 33.52 29.12
N ASP A 33 -14.00 34.72 29.07
CA ASP A 33 -13.43 35.92 29.71
C ASP A 33 -13.24 35.83 31.23
N SER A 34 -13.92 34.93 31.97
CA SER A 34 -13.91 35.02 33.44
C SER A 34 -14.05 33.73 34.27
N ALA A 35 -14.10 32.53 33.68
CA ALA A 35 -14.14 31.31 34.49
C ALA A 35 -13.39 30.13 33.86
N ILE A 36 -12.09 29.99 34.18
CA ILE A 36 -11.43 28.70 34.06
C ILE A 36 -11.91 27.80 35.19
N THR A 37 -12.87 26.94 34.90
CA THR A 37 -13.28 25.86 35.81
C THR A 37 -12.75 24.54 35.29
N GLY A 38 -11.82 23.95 36.05
CA GLY A 38 -11.34 22.59 35.83
C GLY A 38 -12.22 21.59 36.56
N LYS A 39 -12.74 20.59 35.86
CA LYS A 39 -13.37 19.39 36.44
C LYS A 39 -12.91 18.16 35.66
N SER A 40 -13.34 16.97 36.07
CA SER A 40 -13.25 15.76 35.27
C SER A 40 -14.63 15.33 34.78
N TYR A 41 -14.69 14.73 33.59
CA TYR A 41 -15.88 14.09 33.06
C TYR A 41 -15.62 12.60 32.77
N ASN A 42 -16.69 11.81 32.72
CA ASN A 42 -16.67 10.36 32.47
C ASN A 42 -18.00 9.94 31.82
N SER A 43 -18.23 8.64 31.67
CA SER A 43 -19.43 8.09 31.01
C SER A 43 -20.75 8.36 31.72
N GLU A 44 -20.76 8.59 33.04
CA GLU A 44 -21.97 8.91 33.81
C GLU A 44 -22.22 10.41 33.94
N ASN A 45 -21.18 11.22 33.73
CA ASN A 45 -21.24 12.68 33.81
C ASN A 45 -20.62 13.29 32.55
N ILE A 46 -21.31 13.12 31.42
CA ILE A 46 -20.92 13.65 30.12
C ILE A 46 -20.86 15.18 30.19
N LEU A 47 -19.79 15.73 29.65
CA LEU A 47 -19.57 17.16 29.61
C LEU A 47 -20.49 17.84 28.59
N THR A 48 -21.36 18.72 29.06
CA THR A 48 -22.15 19.62 28.19
C THR A 48 -21.58 21.04 28.27
N VAL A 49 -21.26 21.59 27.11
CA VAL A 49 -20.81 22.97 26.91
C VAL A 49 -22.01 23.84 26.59
N THR A 50 -22.17 24.95 27.31
CA THR A 50 -23.14 25.99 26.97
C THR A 50 -22.42 27.20 26.41
N ARG A 51 -23.03 27.86 25.42
CA ARG A 51 -22.48 29.09 24.84
C ARG A 51 -22.37 30.17 25.92
N SER A 52 -21.15 30.68 26.14
CA SER A 52 -20.93 31.86 27.00
C SER A 52 -21.37 33.14 26.28
N THR A 53 -21.83 34.14 27.05
CA THR A 53 -22.11 35.49 26.55
C THR A 53 -20.86 36.38 26.50
N SER A 54 -19.72 35.82 26.92
CA SER A 54 -18.40 36.43 26.86
C SER A 54 -17.97 36.78 25.43
N THR A 55 -17.21 37.86 25.29
CA THR A 55 -16.74 38.39 24.01
C THR A 55 -15.32 37.96 23.65
N GLY A 56 -14.54 37.50 24.62
CA GLY A 56 -13.18 36.99 24.44
C GLY A 56 -13.03 35.50 24.78
N ALA A 57 -11.89 34.93 24.39
CA ALA A 57 -11.54 33.54 24.69
C ALA A 57 -10.06 33.49 25.10
N ASN A 58 -9.80 33.31 26.40
CA ASN A 58 -8.45 33.36 26.93
C ASN A 58 -7.66 32.05 26.69
N PHE A 59 -7.20 31.84 25.45
CA PHE A 59 -6.42 30.65 25.07
C PHE A 59 -5.13 30.53 25.88
N ALA A 60 -4.42 31.64 26.10
CA ALA A 60 -3.17 31.64 26.84
C ALA A 60 -3.38 31.17 28.29
N ALA A 61 -4.39 31.67 28.99
CA ALA A 61 -4.69 31.24 30.35
C ALA A 61 -5.13 29.77 30.44
N ALA A 62 -5.86 29.27 29.43
CA ALA A 62 -6.22 27.86 29.35
C ALA A 62 -4.99 26.95 29.22
N LEU A 63 -4.06 27.32 28.33
CA LEU A 63 -2.80 26.61 28.13
C LEU A 63 -1.89 26.72 29.36
N ASP A 64 -1.84 27.86 30.04
CA ASP A 64 -1.13 28.01 31.32
C ASP A 64 -1.66 27.07 32.39
N LYS A 65 -2.98 26.85 32.45
CA LYS A 65 -3.56 25.85 33.36
C LYS A 65 -3.20 24.42 32.98
N ALA A 66 -3.07 24.12 31.69
CA ALA A 66 -2.54 22.83 31.25
C ALA A 66 -1.06 22.65 31.65
N ILE A 67 -0.25 23.71 31.56
CA ILE A 67 1.15 23.71 32.05
C ILE A 67 1.18 23.41 33.55
N GLU A 68 0.34 24.07 34.35
CA GLU A 68 0.23 23.83 35.80
C GLU A 68 -0.16 22.37 36.11
N PHE A 69 -1.17 21.84 35.40
CA PHE A 69 -1.63 20.47 35.54
C PHE A 69 -0.51 19.46 35.25
N TYR A 70 0.16 19.58 34.11
CA TYR A 70 1.22 18.65 33.72
C TYR A 70 2.51 18.84 34.52
N GLY A 71 2.77 20.04 35.06
CA GLY A 71 3.81 20.25 36.06
C GLY A 71 3.57 19.43 37.33
N LYS A 72 2.30 19.28 37.74
CA LYS A 72 1.93 18.50 38.92
C LYS A 72 1.81 16.99 38.67
N TYR A 73 1.30 16.57 37.51
CA TYR A 73 0.88 15.18 37.23
C TYR A 73 1.47 14.54 35.95
N GLY A 74 2.27 15.26 35.16
CA GLY A 74 2.71 14.82 33.83
C GLY A 74 3.96 13.93 33.76
N TYR A 75 4.47 13.75 32.54
CA TYR A 75 5.57 12.86 32.10
C TYR A 75 6.68 12.58 33.13
N LYS A 76 7.23 13.62 33.80
CA LYS A 76 8.33 13.46 34.77
C LYS A 76 7.98 12.59 35.99
N LYS A 77 6.69 12.38 36.29
CA LYS A 77 6.23 11.53 37.41
C LYS A 77 5.68 10.17 36.97
N ASN A 78 5.01 10.09 35.82
CA ASN A 78 4.25 8.91 35.41
C ASN A 78 4.80 8.20 34.16
N ARG A 79 5.85 8.73 33.52
CA ARG A 79 6.46 8.20 32.27
C ARG A 79 5.48 7.96 31.12
N LYS A 80 4.33 8.65 31.11
CA LYS A 80 3.31 8.58 30.06
C LYS A 80 3.32 9.86 29.24
N GLN A 81 3.16 9.73 27.92
CA GLN A 81 3.07 10.84 26.98
C GLN A 81 1.93 11.80 27.39
N ASN A 82 2.25 13.09 27.55
CA ASN A 82 1.24 14.10 27.83
C ASN A 82 0.58 14.53 26.51
N ASN A 83 -0.75 14.55 26.48
CA ASN A 83 -1.52 14.93 25.30
C ASN A 83 -2.59 15.96 25.69
N ILE A 84 -2.74 17.01 24.88
CA ILE A 84 -3.82 18.00 25.02
C ILE A 84 -4.65 17.94 23.76
N VAL A 85 -5.97 17.99 23.92
CA VAL A 85 -6.90 18.14 22.79
C VAL A 85 -7.65 19.46 22.96
N ILE A 86 -7.49 20.36 22.00
CA ILE A 86 -8.12 21.68 21.99
C ILE A 86 -9.28 21.66 21.01
N TYR A 87 -10.50 21.90 21.52
CA TYR A 87 -11.70 22.02 20.72
C TYR A 87 -12.14 23.48 20.63
N THR A 88 -12.20 24.03 19.42
CA THR A 88 -12.62 25.43 19.22
C THR A 88 -12.97 25.70 17.75
N ALA A 89 -13.55 26.86 17.46
CA ALA A 89 -13.81 27.34 16.10
C ALA A 89 -12.62 28.08 15.44
N GLY A 90 -11.44 28.05 16.09
CA GLY A 90 -10.19 28.66 15.59
C GLY A 90 -10.07 30.17 15.79
N ASN A 91 -11.11 30.83 16.30
CA ASN A 91 -11.10 32.26 16.60
C ASN A 91 -10.45 32.50 17.96
N VAL A 92 -9.19 32.93 17.98
CA VAL A 92 -8.57 33.50 19.18
C VAL A 92 -9.12 34.92 19.35
N ALA A 93 -9.81 35.18 20.45
CA ALA A 93 -10.44 36.48 20.71
C ALA A 93 -9.79 37.13 21.93
N PRO A 94 -9.29 38.38 21.82
CA PRO A 94 -8.65 39.06 22.92
C PRO A 94 -9.63 39.26 24.08
N THR A 95 -9.11 39.15 25.29
CA THR A 95 -9.84 39.44 26.53
C THR A 95 -9.58 40.88 27.00
N SER A 96 -10.17 41.29 28.13
CA SER A 96 -9.93 42.64 28.70
C SER A 96 -8.46 42.93 29.08
N VAL A 97 -7.60 41.91 29.09
CA VAL A 97 -6.16 42.03 29.36
C VAL A 97 -5.30 42.06 28.08
N GLU A 98 -5.88 41.85 26.90
CA GLU A 98 -5.19 41.85 25.61
C GLU A 98 -5.77 42.96 24.71
N ASN A 99 -4.92 43.73 24.04
CA ASN A 99 -5.36 44.90 23.28
C ASN A 99 -5.72 44.56 21.83
N SER A 100 -5.34 43.37 21.34
CA SER A 100 -5.56 42.96 19.94
C SER A 100 -5.57 41.44 19.74
N PHE A 101 -6.10 41.01 18.59
CA PHE A 101 -6.00 39.63 18.11
C PHE A 101 -4.55 39.12 18.10
N GLY A 102 -3.63 39.94 17.59
CA GLY A 102 -2.22 39.59 17.46
C GLY A 102 -1.56 39.31 18.80
N GLU A 103 -1.85 40.15 19.80
CA GLU A 103 -1.37 39.98 21.17
C GLU A 103 -1.91 38.69 21.80
N ALA A 104 -3.21 38.42 21.63
CA ALA A 104 -3.83 37.19 22.14
C ALA A 104 -3.27 35.92 21.48
N LEU A 105 -3.04 35.95 20.16
CA LEU A 105 -2.46 34.84 19.44
C LEU A 105 -0.99 34.61 19.83
N ALA A 106 -0.19 35.67 19.94
CA ALA A 106 1.21 35.57 20.35
C ALA A 106 1.34 34.94 21.74
N ASN A 107 0.52 35.37 22.70
CA ASN A 107 0.49 34.81 24.05
C ASN A 107 0.10 33.31 24.03
N ALA A 108 -0.93 32.94 23.25
CA ALA A 108 -1.34 31.54 23.14
C ALA A 108 -0.24 30.65 22.53
N ILE A 109 0.44 31.13 21.49
CA ILE A 109 1.55 30.43 20.84
C ILE A 109 2.74 30.25 21.79
N GLU A 110 3.07 31.25 22.61
CA GLU A 110 4.13 31.13 23.62
C GLU A 110 3.84 30.00 24.61
N LYS A 111 2.61 29.89 25.10
CA LYS A 111 2.20 28.81 26.02
C LYS A 111 2.17 27.45 25.33
N ALA A 112 1.68 27.39 24.09
CA ALA A 112 1.70 26.17 23.30
C ALA A 112 3.14 25.66 23.07
N ASN A 113 4.08 26.54 22.73
CA ASN A 113 5.50 26.19 22.59
C ASN A 113 6.12 25.70 23.90
N THR A 114 5.73 26.29 25.04
CA THR A 114 6.17 25.83 26.37
C THR A 114 5.67 24.41 26.66
N LEU A 115 4.44 24.08 26.30
CA LEU A 115 3.91 22.72 26.43
C LEU A 115 4.65 21.73 25.50
N LYS A 116 4.83 22.11 24.23
CA LYS A 116 5.50 21.29 23.20
C LYS A 116 6.95 20.99 23.57
N SER A 117 7.71 22.01 24.01
CA SER A 117 9.10 21.84 24.46
C SER A 117 9.24 20.97 25.71
N ASN A 118 8.21 20.89 26.55
CA ASN A 118 8.14 19.96 27.68
C ASN A 118 7.67 18.55 27.26
N GLY A 119 7.60 18.28 25.96
CA GLY A 119 7.24 16.98 25.38
C GLY A 119 5.74 16.73 25.31
N CYS A 120 4.87 17.73 25.53
CA CYS A 120 3.42 17.56 25.37
C CYS A 120 3.04 17.59 23.89
N LYS A 121 2.17 16.67 23.44
CA LYS A 121 1.54 16.77 22.12
C LYS A 121 0.23 17.55 22.22
N ILE A 122 0.01 18.47 21.30
CA ILE A 122 -1.18 19.32 21.25
C ILE A 122 -1.95 19.00 19.97
N TYR A 123 -3.07 18.32 20.13
CA TYR A 123 -4.06 18.10 19.08
C TYR A 123 -5.03 19.28 19.06
N THR A 124 -5.34 19.81 17.87
CA THR A 124 -6.28 20.91 17.68
C THR A 124 -7.38 20.48 16.73
N LEU A 125 -8.63 20.56 17.20
CA LEU A 125 -9.82 20.18 16.45
C LEU A 125 -10.61 21.45 16.16
N ASN A 126 -10.58 21.89 14.89
CA ASN A 126 -11.33 23.05 14.46
C ASN A 126 -12.77 22.64 14.11
N VAL A 127 -13.69 23.04 14.97
CA VAL A 127 -15.12 22.69 14.96
C VAL A 127 -15.95 23.62 14.04
N ASN A 128 -15.33 24.69 13.54
CA ASN A 128 -15.96 25.68 12.66
C ASN A 128 -16.34 25.06 11.31
N ASN A 129 -17.53 25.41 10.82
CA ASN A 129 -18.02 25.02 9.48
C ASN A 129 -17.11 25.40 8.31
N ALA A 130 -16.40 26.52 8.43
CA ALA A 130 -15.49 26.99 7.39
C ALA A 130 -14.10 26.34 7.46
N ALA A 131 -13.84 25.47 8.44
CA ALA A 131 -12.53 24.86 8.64
C ALA A 131 -12.25 23.79 7.58
N ASN A 132 -11.04 23.79 7.03
CA ASN A 132 -10.61 22.83 6.00
C ASN A 132 -9.16 22.38 6.26
N SER A 133 -8.93 21.06 6.29
CA SER A 133 -7.62 20.44 6.58
C SER A 133 -6.62 20.57 5.42
N GLY A 134 -7.09 20.96 4.24
CA GLY A 134 -6.25 21.21 3.06
C GLY A 134 -5.88 22.68 2.84
N SER A 135 -6.19 23.58 3.79
CA SER A 135 -5.81 24.99 3.67
C SER A 135 -4.29 25.15 3.76
N GLU A 136 -3.69 25.90 2.83
CA GLU A 136 -2.28 26.27 2.95
C GLU A 136 -2.09 27.16 4.18
N ILE A 137 -1.12 26.78 5.02
CA ILE A 137 -0.74 27.59 6.18
C ILE A 137 -0.18 28.95 5.73
N ALA A 138 -0.48 30.00 6.48
CA ALA A 138 0.03 31.32 6.14
C ALA A 138 1.57 31.35 6.07
N ALA A 139 2.08 32.06 5.06
CA ALA A 139 3.51 32.25 4.87
C ALA A 139 4.14 33.10 6.00
N ILE A 140 5.45 32.97 6.16
CA ILE A 140 6.22 33.85 7.03
C ILE A 140 6.10 35.29 6.53
N ASN A 141 5.91 36.21 7.46
CA ASN A 141 5.58 37.63 7.30
C ASN A 141 4.13 37.94 6.94
N THR A 142 3.23 36.96 6.97
CA THR A 142 1.79 37.20 6.84
C THR A 142 1.19 37.65 8.17
N THR A 143 0.36 38.69 8.13
CA THR A 143 -0.45 39.15 9.28
C THR A 143 -1.74 38.35 9.36
N LEU A 144 -1.91 37.63 10.46
CA LEU A 144 -3.12 36.85 10.72
C LEU A 144 -4.23 37.72 11.29
N ASN A 145 -5.47 37.32 11.01
CA ASN A 145 -6.69 37.93 11.53
C ASN A 145 -7.71 36.85 11.95
N TYR A 146 -8.88 37.29 12.41
CA TYR A 146 -9.94 36.43 12.92
C TYR A 146 -10.47 35.38 11.93
N ASN A 147 -10.24 35.54 10.62
CA ASN A 147 -10.68 34.59 9.61
C ASN A 147 -9.65 33.48 9.32
N ASP A 148 -8.41 33.59 9.81
CA ASP A 148 -7.33 32.64 9.56
C ASP A 148 -7.40 31.42 10.49
N ILE A 149 -8.61 30.90 10.69
CA ILE A 149 -8.96 29.90 11.70
C ILE A 149 -8.21 28.58 11.56
N ASN A 150 -7.83 28.20 10.33
CA ASN A 150 -7.08 26.96 10.06
C ASN A 150 -5.61 27.15 10.43
N THR A 151 -4.98 28.21 9.91
CA THR A 151 -3.61 28.59 10.24
C THR A 151 -3.40 28.75 11.75
N VAL A 152 -4.29 29.44 12.44
CA VAL A 152 -4.20 29.62 13.90
C VAL A 152 -4.17 28.29 14.63
N MET A 153 -5.07 27.37 14.25
CA MET A 153 -5.19 26.05 14.89
C MET A 153 -4.02 25.13 14.54
N GLU A 154 -3.51 25.20 13.31
CA GLU A 154 -2.30 24.50 12.88
C GLU A 154 -1.08 24.95 13.69
N LEU A 155 -0.86 26.27 13.79
CA LEU A 155 0.28 26.85 14.53
C LEU A 155 0.25 26.53 16.03
N LEU A 156 -0.94 26.43 16.63
CA LEU A 156 -1.10 26.00 18.03
C LEU A 156 -0.80 24.51 18.23
N SER A 157 -1.06 23.69 17.21
CA SER A 157 -0.88 22.24 17.29
C SER A 157 0.59 21.81 17.33
N SER A 158 0.81 20.52 17.55
CA SER A 158 2.13 19.88 17.41
C SER A 158 2.52 19.57 15.96
N ASP A 159 1.77 20.04 14.96
CA ASP A 159 2.21 20.01 13.56
C ASP A 159 3.35 20.98 13.29
N TYR A 160 3.47 22.03 14.10
CA TYR A 160 4.50 23.04 13.98
C TYR A 160 5.21 23.30 15.31
N ASP A 161 6.53 23.32 15.27
CA ASP A 161 7.41 23.67 16.39
C ASP A 161 8.03 25.05 16.18
N ASN A 162 8.57 25.62 17.27
CA ASN A 162 9.28 26.91 17.25
C ASN A 162 8.47 28.04 16.59
N VAL A 163 7.15 28.03 16.79
CA VAL A 163 6.27 29.01 16.16
C VAL A 163 6.50 30.38 16.80
N ASN A 164 6.72 31.40 15.99
CA ASN A 164 6.94 32.77 16.43
C ASN A 164 5.93 33.67 15.72
N VAL A 165 5.07 34.33 16.51
CA VAL A 165 4.10 35.32 16.06
C VAL A 165 4.30 36.56 16.91
N ASP A 166 4.39 37.74 16.29
CA ASP A 166 4.53 39.00 17.04
C ASP A 166 3.19 39.52 17.56
N SER A 167 3.22 40.55 18.41
CA SER A 167 2.02 41.15 19.02
C SER A 167 1.04 41.78 18.02
N ASN A 168 1.40 41.92 16.75
CA ASN A 168 0.50 42.39 15.69
C ASN A 168 -0.12 41.22 14.92
N GLY A 169 0.18 39.96 15.28
CA GLY A 169 -0.31 38.77 14.62
C GLY A 169 0.50 38.37 13.39
N VAL A 170 1.72 38.93 13.22
CA VAL A 170 2.58 38.59 12.08
C VAL A 170 3.37 37.34 12.38
N VAL A 171 3.25 36.34 11.50
CA VAL A 171 4.04 35.10 11.61
C VAL A 171 5.49 35.39 11.26
N LYS A 172 6.42 35.18 12.19
CA LYS A 172 7.86 35.40 12.00
C LYS A 172 8.63 34.13 11.70
N GLY A 173 8.07 32.97 12.04
CA GLY A 173 8.69 31.69 11.75
C GLY A 173 7.96 30.53 12.40
N TYR A 174 8.20 29.35 11.88
CA TYR A 174 7.77 28.06 12.43
C TYR A 174 8.58 26.96 11.76
N SER A 175 8.58 25.76 12.31
CA SER A 175 9.17 24.56 11.71
C SER A 175 8.11 23.48 11.65
N LYS A 176 7.80 22.95 10.46
CA LYS A 176 6.85 21.84 10.33
C LYS A 176 7.45 20.57 10.93
N ALA A 177 6.77 20.01 11.91
CA ALA A 177 7.18 18.83 12.66
C ALA A 177 6.34 17.59 12.28
N SER A 178 5.04 17.77 12.03
CA SER A 178 4.11 16.72 11.62
C SER A 178 2.92 17.30 10.84
N SER A 179 1.95 16.47 10.46
CA SER A 179 0.63 16.89 9.95
C SER A 179 -0.49 16.07 10.61
N ASP A 180 -0.28 15.67 11.87
CA ASP A 180 -1.09 14.73 12.63
C ASP A 180 -1.86 15.32 13.79
N TYR A 181 -1.65 16.58 14.07
CA TYR A 181 -2.16 17.16 15.29
C TYR A 181 -3.28 18.16 15.01
N TYR A 182 -3.32 18.76 13.81
CA TYR A 182 -4.46 19.54 13.36
C TYR A 182 -5.52 18.66 12.67
N ARG A 183 -6.79 18.92 13.00
CA ARG A 183 -7.95 18.16 12.52
C ARG A 183 -9.12 19.10 12.25
N THR A 184 -9.88 18.82 11.20
CA THR A 184 -11.16 19.47 10.92
C THR A 184 -12.16 18.42 10.43
N PRO A 185 -13.44 18.56 10.79
CA PRO A 185 -14.49 17.66 10.36
C PRO A 185 -14.84 17.88 8.88
N LYS A 186 -14.71 16.83 8.06
CA LYS A 186 -15.20 16.81 6.68
C LYS A 186 -16.70 16.47 6.57
N SER A 187 -17.35 16.11 7.68
CA SER A 187 -18.78 15.75 7.78
C SER A 187 -19.32 15.95 9.20
N ASN A 188 -20.64 15.83 9.39
CA ASN A 188 -21.28 15.81 10.73
C ASN A 188 -20.99 14.51 11.53
N ASP A 189 -20.23 13.58 10.97
CA ASP A 189 -19.73 12.42 11.69
C ASP A 189 -18.29 12.68 12.15
N TYR A 190 -18.19 12.97 13.44
CA TYR A 190 -16.98 13.37 14.11
C TYR A 190 -16.19 12.19 14.70
N THR A 191 -16.68 10.97 14.50
CA THR A 191 -16.19 9.75 15.15
C THR A 191 -14.78 9.39 14.72
N ALA A 192 -14.50 9.46 13.41
CA ALA A 192 -13.18 9.18 12.86
C ALA A 192 -12.08 10.12 13.41
N LEU A 193 -12.46 11.35 13.78
CA LEU A 193 -11.52 12.38 14.20
C LEU A 193 -10.93 12.12 15.59
N TYR A 194 -11.74 11.59 16.51
CA TYR A 194 -11.29 11.29 17.87
C TYR A 194 -10.87 9.83 18.04
N THR A 195 -11.42 8.87 17.26
CA THR A 195 -11.02 7.45 17.33
C THR A 195 -9.52 7.29 17.07
N ASP A 196 -8.96 7.99 16.08
CA ASP A 196 -7.51 8.04 15.81
C ASP A 196 -6.73 8.57 17.03
N ILE A 197 -7.19 9.65 17.64
CA ILE A 197 -6.56 10.21 18.85
C ILE A 197 -6.64 9.21 20.00
N LEU A 198 -7.75 8.50 20.18
CA LEU A 198 -7.91 7.50 21.24
C LEU A 198 -7.06 6.26 20.99
N GLN A 199 -6.98 5.74 19.77
CA GLN A 199 -6.11 4.61 19.41
C GLN A 199 -4.63 4.95 19.65
N ASN A 200 -4.22 6.20 19.40
CA ASN A 200 -2.85 6.65 19.64
C ASN A 200 -2.56 7.00 21.12
N THR A 201 -3.58 7.12 21.98
CA THR A 201 -3.41 7.56 23.37
C THR A 201 -3.87 6.55 24.43
N MET A 202 -4.61 5.51 24.03
CA MET A 202 -5.18 4.51 24.91
C MET A 202 -5.09 3.11 24.31
N THR A 203 -4.88 2.13 25.18
CA THR A 203 -4.99 0.71 24.83
C THR A 203 -6.41 0.23 25.12
N GLY A 204 -7.08 -0.34 24.12
CA GLY A 204 -8.43 -0.90 24.22
C GLY A 204 -8.45 -2.38 23.81
N THR A 205 -9.52 -3.08 24.16
CA THR A 205 -9.82 -4.44 23.66
C THR A 205 -11.04 -4.37 22.75
N GLU A 206 -11.09 -5.21 21.72
CA GLU A 206 -12.19 -5.20 20.76
C GLU A 206 -13.54 -5.48 21.41
N ASN A 207 -14.55 -4.65 21.09
CA ASN A 207 -15.89 -4.86 21.58
C ASN A 207 -16.62 -5.87 20.70
N ALA A 208 -16.91 -7.06 21.23
CA ALA A 208 -17.60 -8.12 20.51
C ALA A 208 -18.94 -7.69 19.87
N LYS A 209 -19.60 -6.63 20.38
CA LYS A 209 -20.84 -6.07 19.79
C LYS A 209 -20.62 -5.32 18.48
N CYS A 210 -19.41 -4.81 18.25
CA CYS A 210 -19.03 -4.21 16.97
C CYS A 210 -18.78 -5.27 15.89
N SER A 211 -18.90 -6.55 16.23
CA SER A 211 -18.85 -7.62 15.25
C SER A 211 -20.19 -7.91 14.59
N VAL A 212 -20.15 -8.43 13.36
CA VAL A 212 -21.35 -8.92 12.66
C VAL A 212 -22.07 -9.97 13.52
N SER A 213 -21.32 -10.87 14.16
CA SER A 213 -21.86 -11.87 15.09
C SER A 213 -22.48 -11.28 16.35
N GLY A 214 -22.04 -10.08 16.74
CA GLY A 214 -22.50 -9.32 17.90
C GLY A 214 -23.68 -8.39 17.62
N GLY A 215 -24.25 -8.44 16.40
CA GLY A 215 -25.42 -7.65 15.99
C GLY A 215 -25.10 -6.36 15.24
N CYS A 216 -23.86 -6.18 14.78
CA CYS A 216 -23.49 -5.05 13.92
C CYS A 216 -24.05 -5.23 12.50
N GLU A 217 -24.89 -4.31 12.05
CA GLU A 217 -25.48 -4.31 10.71
C GLU A 217 -24.52 -3.60 9.73
N ALA A 218 -23.80 -4.38 8.92
CA ALA A 218 -22.74 -3.91 8.02
C ALA A 218 -23.21 -2.93 6.93
N GLU A 219 -24.51 -2.88 6.66
CA GLU A 219 -25.15 -1.96 5.72
C GLU A 219 -25.50 -0.59 6.34
N PHE A 220 -25.50 -0.47 7.68
CA PHE A 220 -25.82 0.76 8.41
C PHE A 220 -24.69 1.26 9.32
N GLY A 221 -23.72 0.43 9.68
CA GLY A 221 -22.48 0.80 10.38
C GLY A 221 -21.30 1.02 9.43
N ARG A 222 -20.35 1.93 9.75
CA ARG A 222 -19.21 2.24 8.86
C ARG A 222 -18.26 1.05 8.64
N GLU A 223 -18.01 0.23 9.67
CA GLU A 223 -17.09 -0.93 9.62
C GLU A 223 -17.49 -1.95 10.71
N CYS A 224 -18.22 -3.01 10.35
CA CYS A 224 -18.48 -4.10 11.29
C CYS A 224 -17.31 -5.08 11.31
N ILE A 225 -16.89 -5.50 12.50
CA ILE A 225 -15.84 -6.51 12.69
C ILE A 225 -16.41 -7.87 12.26
N THR A 226 -15.92 -8.45 11.18
CA THR A 226 -16.39 -9.79 10.76
C THR A 226 -15.74 -10.86 11.63
N ILE A 227 -16.45 -11.29 12.68
CA ILE A 227 -16.13 -12.53 13.40
C ILE A 227 -16.79 -13.67 12.62
N THR A 228 -15.99 -14.50 11.97
CA THR A 228 -16.45 -15.63 11.17
C THR A 228 -16.89 -16.78 12.08
N ALA A 229 -18.21 -16.90 12.29
CA ALA A 229 -18.88 -18.15 12.64
C ALA A 229 -20.04 -18.38 11.65
N THR A 230 -19.94 -19.50 10.91
CA THR A 230 -20.90 -20.11 9.98
C THR A 230 -22.31 -20.19 10.62
N ILE A 231 -23.49 -20.02 9.99
CA ILE A 231 -24.17 -20.57 8.78
C ILE A 231 -25.41 -19.64 8.58
N ALA A 232 -25.89 -19.18 7.41
CA ALA A 232 -26.70 -19.88 6.40
C ALA A 232 -27.00 -18.94 5.22
N ALA A 233 -27.08 -19.52 4.02
CA ALA A 233 -27.24 -18.85 2.72
C ALA A 233 -28.65 -18.29 2.45
N THR A 234 -28.75 -17.27 1.59
CA THR A 234 -29.57 -17.31 0.36
C THR A 234 -29.15 -16.25 -0.68
N THR A 235 -28.55 -16.75 -1.76
CA THR A 235 -28.64 -16.36 -3.19
C THR A 235 -29.01 -14.92 -3.60
N THR A 236 -28.14 -14.28 -4.40
CA THR A 236 -28.44 -13.93 -5.82
C THR A 236 -27.16 -13.78 -6.66
N THR A 237 -27.15 -14.57 -7.73
CA THR A 237 -26.38 -14.57 -8.99
C THR A 237 -25.44 -13.40 -9.32
N GLU A 238 -24.14 -13.67 -9.27
CA GLU A 238 -23.21 -13.51 -10.41
C GLU A 238 -22.03 -14.48 -10.23
N LYS A 239 -21.50 -15.02 -11.34
CA LYS A 239 -20.53 -16.12 -11.39
C LYS A 239 -19.15 -15.67 -10.85
N PRO A 240 -18.64 -16.19 -9.71
CA PRO A 240 -17.28 -15.88 -9.29
C PRO A 240 -16.32 -16.99 -9.74
N THR A 241 -15.18 -16.56 -10.30
CA THR A 241 -13.89 -17.24 -10.16
C THR A 241 -13.65 -17.48 -8.67
N PRO A 242 -13.16 -18.65 -8.21
CA PRO A 242 -13.08 -18.94 -6.78
C PRO A 242 -12.21 -17.91 -6.08
N THR A 243 -12.84 -16.99 -5.34
CA THR A 243 -12.13 -16.02 -4.50
C THR A 243 -11.49 -16.80 -3.37
N VAL A 244 -10.16 -16.88 -3.38
CA VAL A 244 -9.37 -17.47 -2.31
C VAL A 244 -9.58 -16.65 -1.04
N LEU A 245 -9.99 -17.29 0.05
CA LEU A 245 -10.16 -16.66 1.35
C LEU A 245 -8.78 -16.56 2.02
N ILE A 246 -8.14 -15.39 1.96
CA ILE A 246 -6.85 -15.15 2.63
C ILE A 246 -7.11 -14.81 4.10
N SER A 247 -6.32 -15.43 4.99
CA SER A 247 -6.39 -15.26 6.45
C SER A 247 -5.99 -13.85 6.84
N THR A 248 -6.81 -13.21 7.67
CA THR A 248 -6.56 -11.87 8.23
C THR A 248 -6.38 -11.88 9.75
N ASP A 249 -6.76 -12.96 10.42
CA ASP A 249 -6.66 -13.18 11.86
C ASP A 249 -5.55 -14.17 12.23
N GLY A 250 -4.82 -14.68 11.23
CA GLY A 250 -3.79 -15.70 11.42
C GLY A 250 -4.34 -17.12 11.58
N SER A 251 -5.65 -17.34 11.41
CA SER A 251 -6.26 -18.67 11.39
C SER A 251 -6.34 -19.22 9.96
N CYS A 252 -6.04 -20.51 9.78
CA CYS A 252 -6.00 -21.14 8.45
C CYS A 252 -6.45 -22.59 8.48
N GLY A 253 -6.43 -23.23 7.30
CA GLY A 253 -6.49 -24.68 7.20
C GLY A 253 -7.85 -25.19 6.76
N SER A 254 -7.93 -26.52 6.68
CA SER A 254 -9.09 -27.25 6.16
C SER A 254 -10.39 -27.03 6.94
N VAL A 255 -10.29 -26.56 8.19
CA VAL A 255 -11.43 -26.32 9.09
C VAL A 255 -12.21 -25.05 8.72
N ASN A 256 -11.51 -23.95 8.42
CA ASN A 256 -12.13 -22.66 8.08
C ASN A 256 -12.03 -22.34 6.58
N GLY A 257 -11.24 -23.10 5.82
CA GLY A 257 -11.02 -22.89 4.39
C GLY A 257 -10.10 -21.72 4.06
N ALA A 258 -9.50 -21.07 5.07
CA ALA A 258 -8.67 -19.88 4.90
C ALA A 258 -7.22 -20.26 4.59
N GLN A 259 -6.61 -19.53 3.65
CA GLN A 259 -5.21 -19.67 3.27
C GLN A 259 -4.37 -18.58 3.92
N CYS A 260 -3.16 -18.90 4.33
CA CYS A 260 -2.21 -17.90 4.80
C CYS A 260 -1.68 -17.03 3.66
N LEU A 261 -1.06 -15.89 4.02
CA LEU A 261 -0.33 -15.04 3.09
C LEU A 261 0.81 -15.82 2.41
N ALA A 262 1.26 -15.40 1.24
CA ALA A 262 2.31 -16.08 0.48
C ALA A 262 3.64 -16.24 1.25
N ALA A 263 3.89 -15.40 2.25
CA ALA A 263 5.04 -15.51 3.16
C ALA A 263 4.86 -16.52 4.30
N GLN A 264 3.69 -17.13 4.42
CA GLN A 264 3.25 -17.89 5.59
C GLN A 264 2.72 -19.26 5.20
N CYS A 265 3.10 -20.28 5.96
CA CYS A 265 2.51 -21.60 5.86
C CYS A 265 1.34 -21.74 6.83
N CYS A 266 0.44 -22.67 6.56
CA CYS A 266 -0.58 -23.04 7.52
C CYS A 266 -0.13 -24.26 8.32
N ASN A 267 -0.10 -24.18 9.65
CA ASN A 267 0.16 -25.32 10.51
C ASN A 267 -0.83 -25.34 11.69
N SER A 268 -1.50 -26.48 11.89
CA SER A 268 -2.40 -26.70 13.03
C SER A 268 -3.47 -25.61 13.19
N GLY A 269 -3.98 -25.10 12.07
CA GLY A 269 -4.98 -24.03 12.07
C GLY A 269 -4.44 -22.60 12.20
N HIS A 270 -3.12 -22.40 12.23
CA HIS A 270 -2.48 -21.09 12.39
C HIS A 270 -1.46 -20.77 11.28
N CYS A 271 -1.40 -19.49 10.90
CA CYS A 271 -0.44 -18.99 9.93
C CYS A 271 0.91 -18.71 10.58
N GLU A 272 1.94 -19.38 10.08
CA GLU A 272 3.30 -19.30 10.57
C GLU A 272 4.20 -18.75 9.47
N ASN A 273 5.09 -17.80 9.79
CA ASN A 273 6.04 -17.28 8.81
C ASN A 273 6.97 -18.39 8.31
N MET A 274 7.20 -18.45 6.99
CA MET A 274 8.06 -19.47 6.39
C MET A 274 9.51 -19.40 6.85
N TYR A 275 9.96 -18.21 7.24
CA TYR A 275 11.31 -17.94 7.67
C TYR A 275 11.28 -17.14 8.98
N ASP A 276 12.13 -17.56 9.89
CA ASP A 276 12.43 -16.84 11.13
C ASP A 276 13.66 -15.96 10.90
N TYR A 277 13.46 -14.65 11.02
CA TYR A 277 14.53 -13.65 10.91
C TYR A 277 14.94 -13.07 12.27
N THR A 278 14.39 -13.55 13.39
CA THR A 278 14.66 -13.00 14.73
C THR A 278 16.13 -13.07 15.15
N GLY A 279 16.88 -14.05 14.64
CA GLY A 279 18.32 -14.20 14.86
C GLY A 279 19.20 -13.51 13.82
N THR A 280 18.65 -12.71 12.91
CA THR A 280 19.40 -12.11 11.80
C THR A 280 20.02 -10.79 12.23
N ASP A 281 21.32 -10.61 11.98
CA ASP A 281 22.05 -9.38 12.29
C ASP A 281 22.53 -8.62 11.05
N ASP A 282 22.37 -9.18 9.85
CA ASP A 282 22.88 -8.58 8.61
C ASP A 282 22.13 -9.05 7.34
N TYR A 283 22.22 -8.25 6.28
CA TYR A 283 21.66 -8.54 4.96
C TYR A 283 22.61 -9.39 4.09
N ASN A 284 22.08 -10.27 3.24
CA ASN A 284 22.86 -10.92 2.17
C ASN A 284 23.13 -9.99 0.97
N GLN A 285 22.24 -9.01 0.77
CA GLN A 285 22.30 -8.04 -0.31
C GLN A 285 21.97 -6.64 0.22
N ASN A 286 22.63 -5.62 -0.31
CA ASN A 286 22.29 -4.24 0.02
C ASN A 286 20.93 -3.90 -0.59
N VAL A 287 19.92 -3.65 0.24
CA VAL A 287 18.58 -3.25 -0.22
C VAL A 287 18.41 -1.74 -0.07
N LEU A 288 17.62 -1.11 -0.94
CA LEU A 288 17.09 0.23 -0.75
C LEU A 288 15.66 0.31 -1.32
N LEU A 289 14.73 0.82 -0.52
CA LEU A 289 13.36 1.08 -0.97
C LEU A 289 13.23 2.48 -1.56
N LEU A 290 12.68 2.61 -2.77
CA LEU A 290 12.25 3.88 -3.36
C LEU A 290 10.73 3.93 -3.33
N LEU A 291 10.18 4.80 -2.50
CA LEU A 291 8.75 4.84 -2.21
C LEU A 291 8.14 6.11 -2.79
N ASP A 292 7.23 5.92 -3.74
CA ASP A 292 6.46 7.02 -4.30
C ASP A 292 5.43 7.49 -3.28
N ASN A 293 5.47 8.78 -2.95
CA ASN A 293 4.50 9.39 -2.07
C ASN A 293 3.83 10.62 -2.70
N SER A 294 3.81 10.69 -4.03
CA SER A 294 3.22 11.79 -4.79
C SER A 294 1.70 11.65 -4.92
N SER A 295 0.96 12.72 -4.64
CA SER A 295 -0.51 12.76 -4.79
C SER A 295 -0.99 12.65 -6.23
N VAL A 296 -0.13 12.91 -7.22
CA VAL A 296 -0.47 12.87 -8.65
C VAL A 296 -0.37 11.48 -9.26
N ASN A 297 0.30 10.55 -8.57
CA ASN A 297 0.49 9.17 -9.00
C ASN A 297 -0.11 8.17 -8.00
N MET A 298 0.01 8.45 -6.70
CA MET A 298 -0.42 7.56 -5.61
C MET A 298 -1.66 8.12 -4.89
N ASN A 299 -2.78 7.39 -4.97
CA ASN A 299 -3.99 7.71 -4.22
C ASN A 299 -3.93 7.18 -2.76
N GLU A 300 -4.90 7.56 -1.92
CA GLU A 300 -4.94 7.16 -0.50
C GLU A 300 -4.99 5.63 -0.32
N GLU A 301 -5.70 4.91 -1.19
CA GLU A 301 -5.79 3.45 -1.14
C GLU A 301 -4.43 2.79 -1.42
N GLN A 302 -3.71 3.27 -2.44
CA GLN A 302 -2.39 2.78 -2.83
C GLN A 302 -1.32 3.06 -1.76
N ILE A 303 -1.43 4.21 -1.08
CA ILE A 303 -0.61 4.53 0.10
C ILE A 303 -0.98 3.64 1.29
N GLY A 304 -2.26 3.33 1.50
CA GLY A 304 -2.71 2.36 2.50
C GLY A 304 -2.08 0.98 2.26
N LYS A 305 -2.12 0.50 1.00
CA LYS A 305 -1.47 -0.75 0.56
C LYS A 305 0.06 -0.71 0.81
N LEU A 306 0.71 0.42 0.56
CA LEU A 306 2.14 0.59 0.86
C LEU A 306 2.42 0.44 2.35
N ASN A 307 1.65 1.11 3.19
CA ASN A 307 1.83 1.06 4.64
C ASN A 307 1.58 -0.36 5.19
N GLN A 308 0.61 -1.08 4.63
CA GLN A 308 0.39 -2.49 4.97
C GLN A 308 1.61 -3.36 4.60
N LEU A 309 2.19 -3.16 3.41
CA LEU A 309 3.41 -3.85 3.00
C LEU A 309 4.58 -3.54 3.94
N LEU A 310 4.80 -2.27 4.27
CA LEU A 310 5.89 -1.84 5.15
C LEU A 310 5.74 -2.38 6.58
N ALA A 311 4.51 -2.44 7.09
CA ALA A 311 4.20 -3.02 8.39
C ALA A 311 4.46 -4.53 8.40
N ASN A 312 3.99 -5.25 7.37
CA ASN A 312 4.23 -6.69 7.23
C ASN A 312 5.71 -7.02 7.01
N LEU A 313 6.46 -6.15 6.34
CA LEU A 313 7.90 -6.31 6.15
C LEU A 313 8.64 -6.04 7.47
N GLY A 314 8.31 -4.94 8.16
CA GLY A 314 8.94 -4.56 9.42
C GLY A 314 8.69 -5.57 10.54
N SER A 315 7.48 -6.12 10.63
CA SER A 315 7.11 -7.09 11.67
C SER A 315 7.82 -8.45 11.55
N GLN A 316 8.40 -8.74 10.39
CA GLN A 316 9.17 -9.97 10.18
C GLN A 316 10.59 -9.89 10.75
N PHE A 317 11.11 -8.70 11.02
CA PHE A 317 12.48 -8.50 11.48
C PHE A 317 12.58 -8.22 12.98
N ASN A 318 13.75 -8.47 13.55
CA ASN A 318 14.11 -7.97 14.87
C ASN A 318 14.43 -6.46 14.82
N GLU A 319 14.77 -5.88 15.97
CA GLU A 319 15.05 -4.45 16.11
C GLU A 319 16.39 -4.01 15.46
N ASP A 320 17.31 -4.95 15.22
CA ASP A 320 18.66 -4.68 14.71
C ASP A 320 18.69 -4.46 13.18
N ILE A 321 17.70 -5.01 12.45
CA ILE A 321 17.62 -4.86 11.00
C ILE A 321 16.98 -3.52 10.63
N GLU A 322 17.84 -2.59 10.18
CA GLU A 322 17.41 -1.33 9.59
C GLU A 322 17.06 -1.49 8.10
N ILE A 323 15.87 -1.06 7.69
CA ILE A 323 15.44 -1.06 6.29
C ILE A 323 15.60 0.34 5.70
N PRO A 324 16.59 0.56 4.82
CA PRO A 324 16.82 1.87 4.24
C PRO A 324 15.78 2.19 3.16
N TYR A 325 15.32 3.43 3.14
CA TYR A 325 14.34 3.93 2.18
C TYR A 325 14.57 5.38 1.78
N VAL A 326 13.99 5.76 0.65
CA VAL A 326 13.89 7.14 0.14
C VAL A 326 12.45 7.38 -0.29
N LEU A 327 11.87 8.50 0.10
CA LEU A 327 10.59 8.96 -0.44
C LEU A 327 10.85 9.84 -1.65
N PHE A 328 10.00 9.76 -2.68
CA PHE A 328 10.07 10.68 -3.81
C PHE A 328 8.68 11.16 -4.27
N ASN A 329 8.63 12.44 -4.64
CA ASN A 329 7.49 13.11 -5.25
C ASN A 329 7.98 14.11 -6.32
N ASP A 330 7.85 15.42 -6.13
CA ASP A 330 8.53 16.43 -6.97
C ASP A 330 10.07 16.31 -6.90
N ALA A 331 10.57 15.90 -5.74
CA ALA A 331 11.98 15.57 -5.50
C ALA A 331 12.10 14.39 -4.52
N ALA A 332 13.26 13.74 -4.53
CA ALA A 332 13.56 12.67 -3.59
C ALA A 332 14.21 13.19 -2.29
N THR A 333 13.82 12.60 -1.16
CA THR A 333 14.41 12.89 0.14
C THR A 333 15.82 12.31 0.26
N SER A 334 16.56 12.71 1.30
CA SER A 334 17.71 11.93 1.76
C SER A 334 17.25 10.53 2.19
N TYR A 335 18.13 9.54 2.05
CA TYR A 335 17.87 8.19 2.56
C TYR A 335 17.71 8.21 4.08
N ARG A 336 16.80 7.39 4.58
CA ARG A 336 16.49 7.15 5.99
C ARG A 336 16.39 5.64 6.22
N SER A 337 16.23 5.20 7.45
CA SER A 337 15.94 3.81 7.79
C SER A 337 14.78 3.73 8.78
N TYR A 338 14.12 2.58 8.81
CA TYR A 338 13.11 2.22 9.81
C TYR A 338 13.38 0.80 10.33
N THR A 339 12.80 0.46 11.48
CA THR A 339 12.97 -0.83 12.17
C THR A 339 11.61 -1.42 12.57
N SER A 340 11.61 -2.62 13.15
CA SER A 340 10.39 -3.27 13.67
C SER A 340 9.74 -2.51 14.85
N GLU A 341 10.51 -1.76 15.65
CA GLU A 341 9.97 -0.91 16.73
C GLU A 341 9.40 0.42 16.22
N ASN A 342 9.86 0.89 15.07
CA ASN A 342 9.49 2.18 14.49
C ASN A 342 9.14 2.00 13.02
N ILE A 343 8.01 1.34 12.77
CA ILE A 343 7.51 1.05 11.42
C ILE A 343 7.21 2.36 10.68
N LEU A 344 7.74 2.49 9.47
CA LEU A 344 7.49 3.63 8.61
C LEU A 344 6.01 3.71 8.21
N THR A 345 5.39 4.87 8.48
CA THR A 345 4.09 5.24 7.91
C THR A 345 4.30 6.31 6.83
N VAL A 346 4.04 5.96 5.58
CA VAL A 346 4.09 6.85 4.41
C VAL A 346 2.76 7.57 4.24
N ARG A 347 2.82 8.83 3.80
CA ARG A 347 1.66 9.65 3.49
C ARG A 347 1.78 10.20 2.09
N SER A 348 0.65 10.29 1.41
CA SER A 348 0.55 11.06 0.18
C SER A 348 0.87 12.54 0.47
N VAL A 349 1.71 13.14 -0.37
CA VAL A 349 2.07 14.55 -0.31
C VAL A 349 1.58 15.23 -1.56
N THR A 350 0.86 16.34 -1.38
CA THR A 350 0.45 17.23 -2.47
C THR A 350 1.69 17.62 -3.27
N SER A 351 1.72 17.20 -4.53
CA SER A 351 2.88 17.35 -5.42
C SER A 351 2.43 17.67 -6.84
N THR A 352 3.34 18.23 -7.63
CA THR A 352 3.09 18.55 -9.03
C THR A 352 3.58 17.47 -10.00
N GLY A 353 4.47 16.58 -9.53
CA GLY A 353 5.05 15.50 -10.28
C GLY A 353 5.40 14.26 -9.45
N ALA A 354 5.73 13.20 -10.17
CA ALA A 354 6.24 11.93 -9.65
C ALA A 354 7.62 11.70 -10.28
N ASN A 355 8.66 12.21 -9.61
CA ASN A 355 10.01 12.34 -10.13
C ASN A 355 10.84 11.08 -9.86
N PHE A 356 10.60 10.05 -10.66
CA PHE A 356 11.34 8.79 -10.59
C PHE A 356 12.85 8.99 -10.80
N ALA A 357 13.25 9.91 -11.68
CA ALA A 357 14.66 10.21 -11.93
C ALA A 357 15.37 10.69 -10.64
N SER A 358 14.71 11.52 -9.83
CA SER A 358 15.25 11.97 -8.54
C SER A 358 15.39 10.81 -7.54
N GLY A 359 14.40 9.92 -7.46
CA GLY A 359 14.47 8.73 -6.60
C GLY A 359 15.61 7.79 -7.00
N LEU A 360 15.73 7.49 -8.30
CA LEU A 360 16.79 6.65 -8.86
C LEU A 360 18.17 7.30 -8.69
N GLN A 361 18.27 8.63 -8.81
CA GLN A 361 19.51 9.35 -8.52
C GLN A 361 19.94 9.17 -7.06
N LYS A 362 19.01 9.19 -6.10
CA LYS A 362 19.31 8.88 -4.70
C LYS A 362 19.77 7.44 -4.49
N ALA A 363 19.24 6.49 -5.25
CA ALA A 363 19.75 5.12 -5.23
C ALA A 363 21.20 5.02 -5.75
N ILE A 364 21.54 5.74 -6.82
CA ILE A 364 22.93 5.81 -7.32
C ILE A 364 23.87 6.34 -6.23
N GLU A 365 23.49 7.42 -5.57
CA GLU A 365 24.25 8.01 -4.46
C GLU A 365 24.42 7.03 -3.30
N PHE A 366 23.34 6.35 -2.91
CA PHE A 366 23.32 5.37 -1.82
C PHE A 366 24.27 4.20 -2.11
N PHE A 367 24.16 3.55 -3.26
CA PHE A 367 25.00 2.39 -3.58
C PHE A 367 26.45 2.75 -3.89
N THR A 368 26.71 3.98 -4.32
CA THR A 368 28.09 4.50 -4.41
C THR A 368 28.73 4.59 -3.02
N ARG A 369 27.93 4.96 -2.00
CA ARG A 369 28.42 5.16 -0.64
C ARG A 369 28.44 3.90 0.21
N TYR A 370 27.46 3.00 0.05
CA TYR A 370 27.24 1.85 0.94
C TYR A 370 27.13 0.49 0.21
N GLY A 371 27.02 0.50 -1.11
CA GLY A 371 26.74 -0.72 -1.88
C GLY A 371 27.93 -1.66 -2.06
N LYS A 372 27.79 -2.59 -3.01
CA LYS A 372 28.73 -3.66 -3.37
C LYS A 372 30.21 -3.26 -3.39
N LYS A 373 30.54 -2.07 -3.90
CA LYS A 373 31.93 -1.60 -3.96
C LYS A 373 32.57 -1.41 -2.58
N LYS A 374 31.77 -1.31 -1.52
CA LYS A 374 32.21 -1.15 -0.13
C LYS A 374 32.24 -2.46 0.65
N ASN A 375 31.22 -3.29 0.52
CA ASN A 375 31.05 -4.48 1.36
C ASN A 375 30.97 -5.81 0.57
N GLY A 376 31.07 -5.78 -0.76
CA GLY A 376 31.07 -6.97 -1.62
C GLY A 376 29.68 -7.56 -1.92
N LYS A 377 28.63 -7.15 -1.21
CA LYS A 377 27.27 -7.69 -1.36
C LYS A 377 26.56 -7.15 -2.60
N GLU A 378 25.70 -7.95 -3.23
CA GLU A 378 24.92 -7.46 -4.38
C GLU A 378 23.99 -6.31 -3.97
N ASN A 379 23.61 -5.46 -4.92
CA ASN A 379 22.75 -4.30 -4.66
C ASN A 379 21.38 -4.55 -5.27
N VAL A 380 20.33 -4.24 -4.51
CA VAL A 380 18.93 -4.36 -4.89
C VAL A 380 18.21 -3.07 -4.58
N VAL A 381 17.54 -2.50 -5.57
CA VAL A 381 16.58 -1.41 -5.34
C VAL A 381 15.17 -1.92 -5.60
N VAL A 382 14.24 -1.50 -4.75
CA VAL A 382 12.82 -1.86 -4.87
C VAL A 382 12.02 -0.58 -5.01
N ILE A 383 11.38 -0.39 -6.17
CA ILE A 383 10.56 0.78 -6.46
C ILE A 383 9.11 0.42 -6.21
N TYR A 384 8.43 1.16 -5.34
CA TYR A 384 7.01 1.00 -5.09
C TYR A 384 6.25 2.24 -5.59
N SER A 385 5.37 2.06 -6.58
CA SER A 385 4.64 3.16 -7.22
C SER A 385 3.45 2.66 -8.04
N ALA A 386 2.54 3.55 -8.45
CA ALA A 386 1.46 3.28 -9.40
C ALA A 386 1.90 3.46 -10.88
N GLY A 387 3.21 3.66 -11.12
CA GLY A 387 3.81 3.54 -12.45
C GLY A 387 3.58 4.70 -13.42
N ASN A 388 2.87 5.76 -13.01
CA ASN A 388 2.70 6.95 -13.84
C ASN A 388 3.78 8.01 -13.49
N ILE A 389 4.76 8.15 -14.39
CA ILE A 389 5.71 9.27 -14.34
C ILE A 389 4.96 10.56 -14.69
N VAL A 390 4.91 11.47 -13.74
CA VAL A 390 4.34 12.81 -13.94
C VAL A 390 5.50 13.81 -13.93
N GLN A 391 5.74 14.45 -15.08
CA GLN A 391 6.85 15.37 -15.24
C GLN A 391 6.77 16.55 -14.27
N THR A 392 7.91 16.96 -13.72
CA THR A 392 7.99 18.13 -12.85
C THR A 392 8.10 19.43 -13.66
N SER A 393 8.05 20.60 -13.02
CA SER A 393 8.24 21.89 -13.69
C SER A 393 9.62 22.05 -14.36
N SER A 394 10.60 21.25 -13.96
CA SER A 394 11.93 21.19 -14.60
C SER A 394 11.97 20.37 -15.89
N GLU A 395 10.89 19.65 -16.22
CA GLU A 395 10.81 18.74 -17.36
C GLU A 395 9.73 19.22 -18.34
N SER A 396 10.10 19.39 -19.60
CA SER A 396 9.19 20.00 -20.59
C SER A 396 8.08 19.07 -21.07
N SER A 397 8.16 17.76 -20.80
CA SER A 397 7.15 16.78 -21.18
C SER A 397 7.32 15.45 -20.42
N PHE A 398 6.29 14.60 -20.49
CA PHE A 398 6.33 13.21 -20.03
C PHE A 398 7.55 12.45 -20.59
N GLY A 399 7.83 12.58 -21.89
CA GLY A 399 8.92 11.86 -22.55
C GLY A 399 10.29 12.24 -22.02
N VAL A 400 10.48 13.51 -21.62
CA VAL A 400 11.71 13.96 -20.96
C VAL A 400 11.85 13.33 -19.58
N GLY A 401 10.78 13.34 -18.78
CA GLY A 401 10.82 12.73 -17.44
C GLY A 401 11.06 11.24 -17.47
N LEU A 402 10.45 10.54 -18.41
CA LEU A 402 10.70 9.12 -18.63
C LEU A 402 12.14 8.85 -19.10
N ALA A 403 12.66 9.61 -20.08
CA ALA A 403 14.02 9.43 -20.56
C ALA A 403 15.05 9.64 -19.44
N ASN A 404 14.85 10.66 -18.59
CA ASN A 404 15.69 10.91 -17.42
C ASN A 404 15.65 9.73 -16.43
N ALA A 405 14.46 9.20 -16.14
CA ALA A 405 14.32 8.06 -15.23
C ALA A 405 15.01 6.80 -15.80
N ILE A 406 14.84 6.53 -17.10
CA ILE A 406 15.50 5.41 -17.79
C ILE A 406 17.02 5.56 -17.78
N GLU A 407 17.56 6.77 -17.99
CA GLU A 407 19.01 7.02 -17.91
C GLU A 407 19.57 6.62 -16.53
N LYS A 408 18.88 7.01 -15.44
CA LYS A 408 19.30 6.64 -14.07
C LYS A 408 19.12 5.16 -13.78
N ALA A 409 18.04 4.55 -14.26
CA ALA A 409 17.81 3.11 -14.13
C ALA A 409 18.88 2.31 -14.87
N ASN A 410 19.26 2.70 -16.10
CA ASN A 410 20.33 2.05 -16.85
C ASN A 410 21.68 2.18 -16.12
N THR A 411 21.99 3.36 -15.58
CA THR A 411 23.21 3.58 -14.79
C THR A 411 23.31 2.60 -13.61
N LEU A 412 22.19 2.38 -12.89
CA LEU A 412 22.11 1.39 -11.82
C LEU A 412 22.29 -0.03 -12.35
N LYS A 413 21.55 -0.43 -13.39
CA LYS A 413 21.60 -1.77 -13.98
C LYS A 413 22.99 -2.14 -14.50
N GLU A 414 23.65 -1.22 -15.20
CA GLU A 414 25.01 -1.37 -15.71
C GLU A 414 26.05 -1.50 -14.58
N SER A 415 25.77 -0.89 -13.42
CA SER A 415 26.60 -1.07 -12.21
C SER A 415 26.37 -2.41 -11.49
N GLY A 416 25.45 -3.24 -11.98
CA GLY A 416 25.07 -4.54 -11.41
C GLY A 416 24.02 -4.45 -10.31
N VAL A 417 23.28 -3.33 -10.20
CA VAL A 417 22.15 -3.20 -9.28
C VAL A 417 20.92 -3.87 -9.91
N LYS A 418 20.26 -4.75 -9.16
CA LYS A 418 18.96 -5.32 -9.55
C LYS A 418 17.85 -4.34 -9.16
N ILE A 419 16.96 -4.03 -10.10
CA ILE A 419 15.83 -3.12 -9.91
C ILE A 419 14.54 -3.93 -9.97
N TYR A 420 13.86 -4.04 -8.83
CA TYR A 420 12.48 -4.53 -8.76
C TYR A 420 11.52 -3.36 -8.79
N THR A 421 10.40 -3.50 -9.50
CA THR A 421 9.36 -2.48 -9.59
C THR A 421 8.01 -3.10 -9.24
N LEU A 422 7.41 -2.66 -8.13
CA LEU A 422 6.09 -3.05 -7.68
C LEU A 422 5.10 -1.99 -8.15
N ASN A 423 4.30 -2.33 -9.15
CA ASN A 423 3.26 -1.48 -9.69
C ASN A 423 1.93 -1.78 -9.01
N VAL A 424 1.48 -0.85 -8.17
CA VAL A 424 0.26 -1.01 -7.36
C VAL A 424 -0.94 -0.25 -7.89
N ASN A 425 -0.85 0.20 -9.14
CA ASN A 425 -2.00 0.75 -9.83
C ASN A 425 -3.05 -0.34 -10.06
N ASP A 426 -4.34 -0.03 -9.84
CA ASP A 426 -5.40 -1.04 -10.01
C ASP A 426 -5.62 -1.44 -11.48
N SER A 427 -5.08 -0.64 -12.43
CA SER A 427 -5.05 -0.97 -13.86
C SER A 427 -3.78 -1.72 -14.30
N ALA A 428 -2.84 -1.98 -13.38
CA ALA A 428 -1.64 -2.71 -13.71
C ALA A 428 -1.95 -4.20 -13.89
N GLN A 429 -1.28 -4.83 -14.85
CA GLN A 429 -1.54 -6.22 -15.23
C GLN A 429 -0.24 -6.98 -15.42
N ALA A 430 -0.11 -8.12 -14.73
CA ALA A 430 1.03 -9.01 -14.89
C ALA A 430 1.04 -9.61 -16.30
N GLY A 431 2.23 -9.75 -16.90
CA GLY A 431 2.37 -10.31 -18.25
C GLY A 431 1.87 -9.42 -19.39
N SER A 432 1.60 -8.13 -19.12
CA SER A 432 1.23 -7.16 -20.15
C SER A 432 2.27 -7.11 -21.28
N THR A 433 1.80 -6.96 -22.53
CA THR A 433 2.70 -6.70 -23.65
C THR A 433 3.22 -5.26 -23.55
N ILE A 434 4.54 -5.08 -23.49
CA ILE A 434 5.13 -3.74 -23.47
C ILE A 434 5.19 -3.13 -24.88
N ALA A 435 5.23 -1.81 -24.94
CA ALA A 435 5.40 -1.12 -26.21
C ALA A 435 6.73 -1.49 -26.90
N VAL A 436 6.67 -1.75 -28.21
CA VAL A 436 7.83 -2.13 -29.03
C VAL A 436 8.64 -0.90 -29.46
N PRO A 437 9.93 -1.07 -29.82
CA PRO A 437 10.73 -0.01 -30.42
C PRO A 437 10.01 0.67 -31.60
N GLY A 438 10.16 2.00 -31.68
CA GLY A 438 9.47 2.88 -32.63
C GLY A 438 8.08 3.33 -32.18
N LYS A 439 7.53 2.82 -31.06
CA LYS A 439 6.26 3.28 -30.50
C LYS A 439 6.48 4.39 -29.47
N SER A 440 5.55 5.35 -29.47
CA SER A 440 5.44 6.36 -28.44
C SER A 440 4.68 5.80 -27.26
N ILE A 441 5.17 6.05 -26.06
CA ILE A 441 4.47 5.77 -24.81
C ILE A 441 4.04 7.06 -24.12
N SER A 442 3.05 6.92 -23.26
CA SER A 442 2.35 7.98 -22.57
C SER A 442 2.22 7.67 -21.08
N LYS A 443 1.73 8.64 -20.32
CA LYS A 443 1.42 8.49 -18.90
C LYS A 443 0.44 7.36 -18.53
N ARG A 444 -0.26 6.80 -19.52
CA ARG A 444 -1.20 5.67 -19.32
C ARG A 444 -0.53 4.31 -19.46
N ASP A 445 0.67 4.25 -20.03
CA ASP A 445 1.38 3.01 -20.31
C ASP A 445 2.17 2.52 -19.08
N ILE A 446 1.50 2.51 -17.93
CA ILE A 446 2.08 2.29 -16.59
C ILE A 446 2.85 0.96 -16.47
N ASN A 447 2.36 -0.11 -17.11
CA ASN A 447 3.04 -1.41 -17.14
C ASN A 447 4.37 -1.30 -17.91
N THR A 448 4.34 -0.70 -19.09
CA THR A 448 5.55 -0.50 -19.91
C THR A 448 6.58 0.36 -19.19
N VAL A 449 6.16 1.46 -18.56
CA VAL A 449 7.06 2.35 -17.82
C VAL A 449 7.79 1.59 -16.71
N MET A 450 7.05 0.89 -15.86
CA MET A 450 7.62 0.16 -14.73
C MET A 450 8.48 -1.03 -15.19
N GLU A 451 8.04 -1.77 -16.22
CA GLU A 451 8.83 -2.85 -16.81
C GLU A 451 10.18 -2.35 -17.35
N LEU A 452 10.19 -1.26 -18.11
CA LEU A 452 11.42 -0.69 -18.69
C LEU A 452 12.39 -0.16 -17.61
N LEU A 453 11.87 0.34 -16.49
CA LEU A 453 12.69 0.73 -15.34
C LEU A 453 13.31 -0.49 -14.62
N SER A 454 12.58 -1.60 -14.56
CA SER A 454 13.02 -2.84 -13.90
C SER A 454 14.22 -3.49 -14.59
N SER A 455 14.80 -4.50 -13.93
CA SER A 455 15.86 -5.34 -14.51
C SER A 455 15.36 -6.42 -15.46
N ASP A 456 14.05 -6.49 -15.75
CA ASP A 456 13.55 -7.34 -16.84
C ASP A 456 14.06 -6.87 -18.21
N TYR A 457 14.41 -5.58 -18.33
CA TYR A 457 14.95 -4.99 -19.55
C TYR A 457 16.26 -4.23 -19.29
N THR A 458 17.22 -4.38 -20.18
CA THR A 458 18.49 -3.63 -20.19
C THR A 458 18.67 -2.93 -21.53
N GLY A 459 19.66 -2.02 -21.62
CA GLY A 459 19.92 -1.27 -22.86
C GLY A 459 18.72 -0.44 -23.33
N VAL A 460 17.87 0.02 -22.40
CA VAL A 460 16.63 0.72 -22.74
C VAL A 460 16.96 2.12 -23.22
N VAL A 461 16.51 2.50 -24.42
CA VAL A 461 16.71 3.83 -24.99
C VAL A 461 15.34 4.45 -25.27
N VAL A 462 15.09 5.62 -24.66
CA VAL A 462 13.85 6.38 -24.84
C VAL A 462 14.18 7.83 -25.19
N LYS A 463 13.56 8.36 -26.24
CA LYS A 463 13.69 9.76 -26.64
C LYS A 463 12.92 10.69 -25.71
N SER A 464 13.31 11.96 -25.71
CA SER A 464 12.62 13.04 -25.00
C SER A 464 11.15 13.24 -25.41
N ASN A 465 10.72 12.70 -26.56
CA ASN A 465 9.32 12.71 -26.98
C ASN A 465 8.54 11.45 -26.57
N GLY A 466 9.14 10.55 -25.78
CA GLY A 466 8.52 9.32 -25.29
C GLY A 466 8.54 8.15 -26.29
N ILE A 467 9.30 8.23 -27.38
CA ILE A 467 9.48 7.10 -28.31
C ILE A 467 10.56 6.17 -27.78
N ILE A 468 10.24 4.89 -27.67
CA ILE A 468 11.19 3.83 -27.37
C ILE A 468 12.03 3.57 -28.62
N GLU A 469 13.35 3.61 -28.53
CA GLU A 469 14.26 3.28 -29.64
C GLU A 469 14.77 1.85 -29.56
N ASP A 470 15.08 1.38 -28.36
CA ASP A 470 15.68 0.08 -28.17
C ASP A 470 15.48 -0.41 -26.73
N TYR A 471 15.54 -1.72 -26.56
CA TYR A 471 15.69 -2.41 -25.28
C TYR A 471 16.03 -3.88 -25.55
N THR A 472 16.63 -4.54 -24.56
CA THR A 472 16.84 -5.99 -24.58
C THR A 472 16.15 -6.62 -23.38
N LYS A 473 15.21 -7.53 -23.63
CA LYS A 473 14.62 -8.35 -22.56
C LYS A 473 15.70 -9.26 -21.98
N SER A 474 16.04 -9.03 -20.73
CA SER A 474 17.19 -9.62 -20.03
C SER A 474 16.77 -10.61 -18.95
N GLY A 475 15.50 -10.58 -18.55
CA GLY A 475 14.95 -11.44 -17.54
C GLY A 475 13.43 -11.43 -17.51
N SER A 476 12.91 -12.09 -16.49
CA SER A 476 11.52 -12.03 -16.08
C SER A 476 11.49 -12.10 -14.57
N GLY A 477 10.56 -11.41 -13.95
CA GLY A 477 10.47 -11.43 -12.51
C GLY A 477 11.31 -10.34 -11.87
N TYR A 478 11.39 -9.14 -12.44
CA TYR A 478 11.72 -7.91 -11.70
C TYR A 478 10.55 -6.92 -11.63
N TYR A 479 9.70 -6.89 -12.65
CA TYR A 479 8.39 -6.25 -12.58
C TYR A 479 7.38 -7.11 -11.80
N ARG A 480 6.58 -6.47 -10.94
CA ARG A 480 5.53 -7.11 -10.15
C ARG A 480 4.30 -6.22 -10.10
N THR A 481 3.13 -6.85 -10.08
CA THR A 481 1.87 -6.17 -9.78
C THR A 481 0.95 -7.17 -9.08
N PRO A 482 0.06 -6.73 -8.17
CA PRO A 482 -0.81 -7.63 -7.42
C PRO A 482 -1.78 -8.34 -8.36
N GLU A 483 -1.75 -9.68 -8.36
CA GLU A 483 -2.77 -10.52 -9.02
C GLU A 483 -3.93 -10.86 -8.08
N THR A 484 -3.74 -10.63 -6.79
CA THR A 484 -4.71 -10.88 -5.71
C THR A 484 -4.62 -9.78 -4.65
N ASN A 485 -5.47 -9.83 -3.63
CA ASN A 485 -5.37 -8.95 -2.46
C ASN A 485 -4.19 -9.30 -1.53
N ASP A 486 -3.41 -10.34 -1.83
CA ASP A 486 -2.17 -10.65 -1.12
C ASP A 486 -0.97 -9.91 -1.75
N TYR A 487 -0.62 -8.78 -1.15
CA TYR A 487 0.53 -7.97 -1.55
C TYR A 487 1.87 -8.54 -1.05
N THR A 488 1.85 -9.51 -0.12
CA THR A 488 3.09 -10.13 0.38
C THR A 488 3.79 -10.95 -0.68
N ALA A 489 3.03 -11.53 -1.61
CA ALA A 489 3.54 -12.24 -2.77
C ALA A 489 4.49 -11.38 -3.64
N LEU A 490 4.38 -10.04 -3.58
CA LEU A 490 5.19 -9.14 -4.40
C LEU A 490 6.62 -8.96 -3.90
N TYR A 491 6.88 -9.21 -2.61
CA TYR A 491 8.18 -8.94 -1.99
C TYR A 491 8.78 -10.13 -1.25
N THR A 492 8.04 -11.21 -1.02
CA THR A 492 8.49 -12.34 -0.20
C THR A 492 9.73 -13.04 -0.77
N ASP A 493 9.78 -13.28 -2.07
CA ASP A 493 10.94 -13.87 -2.75
C ASP A 493 12.15 -12.92 -2.73
N ILE A 494 11.91 -11.62 -2.88
CA ILE A 494 12.94 -10.57 -2.75
C ILE A 494 13.51 -10.61 -1.33
N LEU A 495 12.66 -10.70 -0.31
CA LEU A 495 13.07 -10.77 1.08
C LEU A 495 13.93 -12.01 1.36
N GLN A 496 13.47 -13.19 0.93
CA GLN A 496 14.21 -14.45 1.08
C GLN A 496 15.58 -14.43 0.38
N ALA A 497 15.69 -13.71 -0.74
CA ALA A 497 16.95 -13.57 -1.47
C ALA A 497 17.91 -12.53 -0.84
N THR A 498 17.37 -11.56 -0.11
CA THR A 498 18.13 -10.39 0.38
C THR A 498 18.53 -10.50 1.85
N VAL A 499 17.83 -11.30 2.66
CA VAL A 499 18.08 -11.46 4.09
C VAL A 499 18.23 -12.93 4.47
N THR A 500 19.17 -13.25 5.37
CA THR A 500 19.36 -14.63 5.85
C THR A 500 18.28 -14.99 6.86
N GLY A 501 17.28 -15.76 6.44
CA GLY A 501 16.29 -16.35 7.34
C GLY A 501 16.61 -17.82 7.66
N VAL A 502 16.25 -18.27 8.86
CA VAL A 502 16.20 -19.70 9.20
C VAL A 502 14.84 -20.24 8.76
N LYS A 503 14.81 -21.34 8.01
CA LYS A 503 13.54 -21.97 7.63
C LYS A 503 12.76 -22.36 8.87
N ASN A 504 11.49 -21.95 8.93
CA ASN A 504 10.62 -22.34 10.02
C ASN A 504 10.21 -23.80 9.86
N THR A 505 10.65 -24.66 10.77
CA THR A 505 10.33 -26.10 10.75
C THR A 505 8.82 -26.37 10.83
N GLN A 506 8.01 -25.45 11.36
CA GLN A 506 6.55 -25.57 11.35
C GLN A 506 5.98 -25.58 9.92
N CYS A 507 6.71 -25.02 8.94
CA CYS A 507 6.30 -25.04 7.55
C CYS A 507 6.70 -26.31 6.81
N GLU A 508 7.33 -27.28 7.47
CA GLU A 508 7.59 -28.59 6.87
C GLU A 508 6.33 -29.44 6.86
N ALA A 509 6.09 -30.13 5.75
CA ALA A 509 5.01 -31.11 5.61
C ALA A 509 5.05 -32.19 6.71
N SER A 510 6.25 -32.60 7.13
CA SER A 510 6.45 -33.56 8.22
C SER A 510 6.00 -33.05 9.58
N ASN A 511 5.92 -31.73 9.77
CA ASN A 511 5.56 -31.10 11.04
C ASN A 511 4.13 -30.56 11.06
N GLY A 512 3.28 -30.98 10.11
CA GLY A 512 1.84 -30.67 10.14
C GLY A 512 1.42 -29.49 9.28
N CYS A 513 2.27 -29.06 8.33
CA CYS A 513 1.89 -28.03 7.37
C CYS A 513 0.73 -28.49 6.47
N GLU A 514 -0.36 -27.71 6.41
CA GLU A 514 -1.60 -28.02 5.69
C GLU A 514 -1.54 -27.54 4.23
N PHE A 515 -1.38 -28.48 3.29
CA PHE A 515 -1.35 -28.17 1.86
C PHE A 515 -2.65 -27.53 1.36
N GLY A 516 -2.51 -26.57 0.44
CA GLY A 516 -3.64 -25.82 -0.11
C GLY A 516 -4.14 -24.71 0.81
N PHE A 517 -3.51 -24.51 1.97
CA PHE A 517 -3.78 -23.41 2.90
C PHE A 517 -2.54 -22.54 3.18
N GLY A 518 -1.44 -22.81 2.48
CA GLY A 518 -0.21 -22.04 2.47
C GLY A 518 0.92 -22.85 1.78
N PRO A 519 2.05 -22.23 1.43
CA PRO A 519 3.26 -22.95 1.01
C PRO A 519 3.80 -23.86 2.11
N CYS A 520 4.14 -25.10 1.76
CA CYS A 520 4.74 -26.08 2.67
C CYS A 520 6.05 -26.64 2.08
N GLU A 521 7.04 -26.87 2.94
CA GLU A 521 8.37 -27.38 2.59
C GLU A 521 8.45 -28.92 2.75
N GLY A 522 9.42 -29.56 2.05
CA GLY A 522 9.76 -30.97 2.29
C GLY A 522 8.94 -32.03 1.52
N ILE A 523 8.23 -31.66 0.47
CA ILE A 523 7.48 -32.63 -0.35
C ILE A 523 8.27 -33.09 -1.58
N ASN A 524 8.46 -34.41 -1.71
CA ASN A 524 8.60 -35.08 -3.00
C ASN A 524 7.21 -35.57 -3.42
N VAL A 525 6.43 -34.77 -4.17
CA VAL A 525 5.06 -35.14 -4.53
C VAL A 525 5.08 -36.23 -5.63
N ILE A 526 4.73 -37.47 -5.28
CA ILE A 526 4.24 -38.49 -6.23
C ILE A 526 2.71 -38.36 -6.23
N THR A 527 2.16 -37.61 -7.19
CA THR A 527 0.70 -37.46 -7.30
C THR A 527 0.10 -38.72 -7.93
N THR A 528 -0.51 -39.57 -7.13
CA THR A 528 -1.30 -40.71 -7.62
C THR A 528 -2.75 -40.25 -7.76
N THR A 529 -3.19 -39.93 -8.97
CA THR A 529 -4.55 -39.46 -9.23
C THR A 529 -5.50 -40.65 -9.40
N THR A 530 -6.26 -41.02 -8.36
CA THR A 530 -7.40 -41.93 -8.51
C THR A 530 -8.59 -41.18 -9.09
N THR A 531 -8.92 -41.46 -10.35
CA THR A 531 -10.11 -40.99 -11.06
C THR A 531 -11.37 -41.72 -10.58
N THR A 532 -12.36 -41.00 -10.06
CA THR A 532 -13.75 -41.46 -9.94
C THR A 532 -14.60 -40.81 -11.02
N THR A 533 -15.08 -41.65 -11.96
CA THR A 533 -15.94 -41.25 -13.08
C THR A 533 -17.39 -41.04 -12.62
N LYS A 534 -17.97 -39.86 -12.92
CA LYS A 534 -19.41 -39.56 -12.80
C LYS A 534 -20.08 -39.73 -14.18
N PRO A 535 -21.27 -40.35 -14.29
CA PRO A 535 -21.80 -40.82 -15.57
C PRO A 535 -22.40 -39.68 -16.42
N THR A 536 -22.15 -39.78 -17.73
CA THR A 536 -22.60 -38.90 -18.81
C THR A 536 -24.01 -39.26 -19.26
N ILE A 537 -24.91 -38.27 -19.36
CA ILE A 537 -26.19 -38.40 -20.08
C ILE A 537 -25.97 -37.89 -21.51
N THR A 538 -26.15 -38.78 -22.48
CA THR A 538 -25.99 -38.53 -23.91
C THR A 538 -27.32 -38.08 -24.52
N THR A 539 -27.36 -36.91 -25.15
CA THR A 539 -28.46 -36.51 -26.04
C THR A 539 -27.91 -36.48 -27.47
N THR A 540 -28.44 -37.35 -28.33
CA THR A 540 -28.07 -37.49 -29.74
C THR A 540 -29.08 -36.73 -30.58
N THR A 541 -28.63 -35.80 -31.42
CA THR A 541 -29.49 -35.18 -32.45
C THR A 541 -28.82 -35.26 -33.81
N THR A 542 -29.41 -36.08 -34.68
CA THR A 542 -29.08 -36.30 -36.08
C THR A 542 -29.48 -35.09 -36.93
N ILE A 543 -28.57 -34.56 -37.76
CA ILE A 543 -28.84 -33.47 -38.70
C ILE A 543 -28.97 -34.05 -40.12
N THR A 544 -30.16 -33.90 -40.70
CA THR A 544 -30.46 -34.20 -42.11
C THR A 544 -30.40 -32.91 -42.93
N ILE A 545 -29.68 -32.97 -44.05
CA ILE A 545 -29.39 -31.87 -44.97
C ILE A 545 -30.62 -31.57 -45.84
N THR A 546 -31.01 -30.30 -45.97
CA THR A 546 -31.79 -29.83 -47.12
C THR A 546 -31.43 -28.38 -47.47
N THR A 547 -30.99 -28.22 -48.72
CA THR A 547 -30.53 -26.99 -49.37
C THR A 547 -31.70 -26.14 -49.88
N THR A 548 -31.74 -24.84 -49.59
CA THR A 548 -32.27 -23.84 -50.54
C THR A 548 -31.68 -22.45 -50.27
N SER A 549 -31.18 -21.83 -51.34
CA SER A 549 -30.49 -20.55 -51.39
C SER A 549 -31.44 -19.35 -51.33
N THR A 550 -31.11 -18.34 -50.52
CA THR A 550 -31.36 -16.92 -50.83
C THR A 550 -30.26 -16.04 -50.23
N ILE A 551 -29.66 -15.23 -51.08
CA ILE A 551 -28.51 -14.36 -50.84
C ILE A 551 -28.93 -13.15 -50.00
N SER A 552 -28.32 -12.95 -48.85
CA SER A 552 -28.11 -11.65 -48.21
C SER A 552 -26.89 -11.75 -47.30
N SER A 553 -25.91 -10.89 -47.53
CA SER A 553 -24.55 -10.92 -47.00
C SER A 553 -24.49 -10.80 -45.47
N VAL A 554 -24.07 -11.89 -44.81
CA VAL A 554 -23.51 -11.90 -43.46
C VAL A 554 -22.30 -12.84 -43.51
N GLU A 555 -21.10 -12.29 -43.31
CA GLU A 555 -19.87 -13.06 -43.24
C GLU A 555 -19.96 -14.10 -42.10
N THR A 556 -19.60 -15.33 -42.45
CA THR A 556 -19.34 -16.46 -41.56
C THR A 556 -18.28 -16.14 -40.50
N PRO A 557 -18.24 -16.83 -39.35
CA PRO A 557 -17.15 -16.70 -38.39
C PRO A 557 -15.87 -17.07 -39.12
N SER A 558 -15.00 -16.09 -39.37
CA SER A 558 -13.70 -16.33 -39.97
C SER A 558 -12.92 -17.26 -39.05
N GLU A 559 -12.51 -18.40 -39.60
CA GLU A 559 -11.48 -19.23 -38.99
C GLU A 559 -10.24 -18.36 -38.79
N ILE A 560 -9.95 -17.99 -37.54
CA ILE A 560 -8.87 -17.05 -37.24
C ILE A 560 -7.55 -17.74 -37.60
N ARG A 561 -6.81 -17.10 -38.52
CA ARG A 561 -5.53 -17.59 -39.02
C ARG A 561 -4.39 -17.09 -38.14
N CYS A 562 -3.35 -17.92 -38.02
CA CYS A 562 -2.13 -17.63 -37.27
C CYS A 562 -0.92 -18.21 -37.99
N GLY A 563 0.28 -17.85 -37.55
CA GLY A 563 1.54 -18.33 -38.10
C GLY A 563 2.42 -17.19 -38.60
N GLU A 564 3.62 -17.54 -39.04
CA GLU A 564 4.62 -16.60 -39.54
C GLU A 564 4.06 -15.71 -40.66
N GLY A 565 4.15 -14.39 -40.46
CA GLY A 565 3.64 -13.40 -41.42
C GLY A 565 2.11 -13.22 -41.45
N ILE A 566 1.36 -13.97 -40.63
CA ILE A 566 -0.11 -13.87 -40.55
C ILE A 566 -0.54 -13.18 -39.24
N GLY A 567 -0.02 -13.63 -38.10
CA GLY A 567 -0.38 -13.11 -36.78
C GLY A 567 -0.52 -14.22 -35.73
N SER A 568 -0.94 -13.84 -34.52
CA SER A 568 -1.10 -14.78 -33.39
C SER A 568 -2.57 -15.01 -33.05
N CYS A 569 -2.81 -16.14 -32.40
CA CYS A 569 -4.14 -16.51 -31.95
C CYS A 569 -4.67 -15.66 -30.79
N PRO A 570 -6.00 -15.56 -30.66
CA PRO A 570 -6.62 -14.96 -29.49
C PRO A 570 -6.19 -15.65 -28.20
N GLU A 571 -6.28 -14.92 -27.09
CA GLU A 571 -5.85 -15.39 -25.78
C GLU A 571 -6.46 -16.77 -25.42
N GLY A 572 -5.60 -17.67 -24.93
CA GLY A 572 -5.97 -19.03 -24.56
C GLY A 572 -6.09 -20.02 -25.72
N GLN A 573 -5.88 -19.61 -26.98
CA GLN A 573 -5.87 -20.51 -28.14
C GLN A 573 -4.45 -20.77 -28.66
N CYS A 574 -4.22 -21.99 -29.14
CA CYS A 574 -2.97 -22.39 -29.76
C CYS A 574 -3.05 -22.26 -31.28
N CYS A 575 -1.91 -22.03 -31.91
CA CYS A 575 -1.80 -22.02 -33.35
C CYS A 575 -1.46 -23.41 -33.86
N SER A 576 -2.34 -24.02 -34.67
CA SER A 576 -2.06 -25.33 -35.27
C SER A 576 -0.99 -25.25 -36.36
N LYS A 577 -0.43 -26.40 -36.75
CA LYS A 577 0.49 -26.49 -37.91
C LYS A 577 -0.09 -25.96 -39.21
N ASP A 578 -1.42 -25.99 -39.35
CA ASP A 578 -2.13 -25.54 -40.55
C ASP A 578 -2.39 -24.02 -40.52
N GLY A 579 -1.96 -23.34 -39.46
CA GLY A 579 -2.04 -21.88 -39.30
C GLY A 579 -3.43 -21.40 -38.92
N TYR A 580 -4.10 -22.13 -38.02
CA TYR A 580 -5.43 -21.82 -37.50
C TYR A 580 -5.43 -21.82 -35.97
N CYS A 581 -6.32 -21.00 -35.40
CA CYS A 581 -6.47 -20.89 -33.96
C CYS A 581 -7.53 -21.84 -33.41
N GLY A 582 -7.20 -22.48 -32.29
CA GLY A 582 -8.13 -23.35 -31.58
C GLY A 582 -7.57 -23.83 -30.25
N THR A 583 -8.38 -24.55 -29.49
CA THR A 583 -8.05 -25.02 -28.13
C THR A 583 -8.00 -26.53 -28.00
N THR A 584 -8.33 -27.27 -29.06
CA THR A 584 -8.31 -28.74 -29.05
C THR A 584 -6.90 -29.26 -29.26
N GLU A 585 -6.72 -30.57 -29.04
CA GLU A 585 -5.41 -31.23 -29.11
C GLU A 585 -4.71 -31.00 -30.45
N SER A 586 -5.45 -31.03 -31.57
CA SER A 586 -4.93 -30.79 -32.92
C SER A 586 -4.34 -29.39 -33.14
N TYR A 587 -4.61 -28.45 -32.24
CA TYR A 587 -4.05 -27.09 -32.27
C TYR A 587 -2.95 -26.91 -31.24
N CYS A 588 -3.09 -27.54 -30.07
CA CYS A 588 -2.26 -27.24 -28.91
C CYS A 588 -1.14 -28.25 -28.65
N TYR A 589 -1.16 -29.45 -29.22
CA TYR A 589 -0.13 -30.45 -28.91
C TYR A 589 1.11 -30.24 -29.76
N SER A 590 2.27 -30.25 -29.12
CA SER A 590 3.57 -30.10 -29.79
C SER A 590 3.77 -31.20 -30.85
N SER A 591 3.41 -32.44 -30.51
CA SER A 591 3.40 -33.60 -31.44
C SER A 591 2.52 -33.43 -32.68
N LEU A 592 1.54 -32.51 -32.65
CA LEU A 592 0.66 -32.22 -33.78
C LEU A 592 1.06 -30.93 -34.53
N GLY A 593 2.23 -30.37 -34.19
CA GLY A 593 2.82 -29.20 -34.83
C GLY A 593 2.22 -27.87 -34.36
N CYS A 594 1.87 -27.78 -33.08
CA CYS A 594 1.52 -26.51 -32.45
C CYS A 594 2.66 -25.50 -32.62
N GLN A 595 2.34 -24.27 -33.04
CA GLN A 595 3.31 -23.20 -33.25
C GLN A 595 3.31 -22.24 -32.05
N GLN A 596 4.25 -22.45 -31.12
CA GLN A 596 4.26 -21.76 -29.83
C GLN A 596 4.38 -20.23 -29.94
N ASP A 597 5.10 -19.71 -30.95
CA ASP A 597 5.30 -18.26 -31.12
C ASP A 597 4.03 -17.52 -31.57
N TYR A 598 3.02 -18.24 -32.04
CA TYR A 598 1.80 -17.67 -32.62
C TYR A 598 0.53 -18.02 -31.86
N GLY A 599 0.63 -18.54 -30.63
CA GLY A 599 -0.51 -18.85 -29.78
C GLY A 599 -0.11 -19.09 -28.32
N ALA A 600 -0.99 -19.72 -27.56
CA ALA A 600 -0.66 -20.19 -26.22
C ALA A 600 0.45 -21.26 -26.25
N ASN A 601 1.15 -21.45 -25.12
CA ASN A 601 2.20 -22.46 -25.01
C ASN A 601 1.69 -23.84 -25.43
N CYS A 602 2.47 -24.49 -26.29
CA CYS A 602 2.15 -25.84 -26.74
C CYS A 602 2.23 -26.84 -25.59
N LYS A 603 1.38 -27.85 -25.63
CA LYS A 603 1.36 -28.96 -24.67
C LYS A 603 2.42 -30.00 -25.02
N CYS A 604 3.08 -30.50 -24.01
CA CYS A 604 4.13 -31.52 -24.08
C CYS A 604 3.94 -32.61 -23.01
N GLY A 605 4.78 -33.63 -23.04
CA GLY A 605 4.68 -34.80 -22.18
C GLY A 605 4.13 -36.02 -22.93
N GLU A 606 3.78 -37.08 -22.20
CA GLU A 606 3.38 -38.39 -22.77
C GLU A 606 2.31 -38.29 -23.88
N ASN A 607 1.33 -37.38 -23.72
CA ASN A 607 0.29 -37.14 -24.74
C ASN A 607 0.58 -35.92 -25.63
N GLY A 608 1.36 -34.95 -25.15
CA GLY A 608 1.61 -33.69 -25.85
C GLY A 608 2.77 -33.75 -26.84
N GLY A 609 3.70 -34.69 -26.66
CA GLY A 609 4.94 -34.81 -27.45
C GLY A 609 6.11 -34.03 -26.85
N GLU A 610 7.24 -34.10 -27.55
CA GLU A 610 8.44 -33.32 -27.22
C GLU A 610 8.26 -31.86 -27.68
N CYS A 611 8.85 -30.92 -26.95
CA CYS A 611 8.91 -29.52 -27.34
C CYS A 611 9.93 -29.28 -28.45
N ASP A 612 9.71 -28.20 -29.23
CA ASP A 612 10.67 -27.76 -30.25
C ASP A 612 12.05 -27.43 -29.66
N ASP A 613 13.07 -27.47 -30.52
CA ASP A 613 14.48 -27.30 -30.15
C ASP A 613 14.72 -26.03 -29.33
N GLY A 614 15.35 -26.20 -28.16
CA GLY A 614 15.65 -25.09 -27.25
C GLY A 614 14.61 -24.87 -26.15
N LEU A 615 13.45 -25.55 -26.23
CA LEU A 615 12.38 -25.44 -25.26
C LEU A 615 12.41 -26.58 -24.23
N CYS A 616 11.87 -26.30 -23.05
CA CYS A 616 11.74 -27.23 -21.94
C CYS A 616 10.29 -27.64 -21.75
N CYS A 617 10.05 -28.90 -21.41
CA CYS A 617 8.72 -29.35 -21.04
C CYS A 617 8.54 -29.23 -19.53
N SER A 618 7.68 -28.31 -19.09
CA SER A 618 7.38 -28.10 -17.67
C SER A 618 6.70 -29.31 -17.02
N GLY A 619 6.71 -29.38 -15.69
CA GLY A 619 5.96 -30.40 -14.94
C GLY A 619 4.45 -30.33 -15.16
N SER A 620 3.93 -29.18 -15.61
CA SER A 620 2.52 -28.98 -15.96
C SER A 620 2.18 -29.41 -17.40
N GLY A 621 3.14 -29.94 -18.17
CA GLY A 621 2.91 -30.44 -19.53
C GLY A 621 2.81 -29.36 -20.59
N TYR A 622 3.57 -28.27 -20.45
CA TYR A 622 3.67 -27.20 -21.45
C TYR A 622 5.11 -26.87 -21.80
N CYS A 623 5.36 -26.49 -23.06
CA CYS A 623 6.64 -26.07 -23.59
C CYS A 623 6.96 -24.61 -23.24
N GLY A 624 8.22 -24.31 -22.96
CA GLY A 624 8.69 -22.94 -22.67
C GLY A 624 10.13 -22.90 -22.16
N ILE A 625 10.66 -21.69 -21.94
CA ILE A 625 12.09 -21.47 -21.62
C ILE A 625 12.38 -20.93 -20.22
N THR A 626 11.35 -20.64 -19.42
CA THR A 626 11.53 -20.01 -18.10
C THR A 626 11.95 -21.05 -17.04
N ARG A 627 12.32 -20.57 -15.84
CA ARG A 627 12.79 -21.44 -14.74
C ARG A 627 11.78 -22.55 -14.40
N SER A 628 10.48 -22.22 -14.33
CA SER A 628 9.41 -23.19 -14.03
C SER A 628 9.23 -24.26 -15.12
N PHE A 629 9.70 -24.00 -16.33
CA PHE A 629 9.66 -24.96 -17.43
C PHE A 629 10.92 -25.80 -17.48
N CYS A 630 12.08 -25.18 -17.23
CA CYS A 630 13.37 -25.79 -17.49
C CYS A 630 14.04 -26.47 -16.30
N TYR A 631 13.65 -26.19 -15.05
CA TYR A 631 14.38 -26.75 -13.91
C TYR A 631 13.83 -28.13 -13.52
N ALA A 632 14.73 -29.11 -13.43
CA ALA A 632 14.36 -30.46 -12.98
C ALA A 632 13.73 -30.46 -11.58
N SER A 633 14.21 -29.59 -10.67
CA SER A 633 13.64 -29.42 -9.33
C SER A 633 12.22 -28.85 -9.31
N LEU A 634 11.74 -28.28 -10.43
CA LEU A 634 10.39 -27.76 -10.60
C LEU A 634 9.54 -28.67 -11.52
N GLY A 635 9.99 -29.90 -11.75
CA GLY A 635 9.24 -30.91 -12.49
C GLY A 635 9.47 -30.91 -14.00
N CYS A 636 10.53 -30.27 -14.51
CA CYS A 636 10.85 -30.35 -15.94
C CYS A 636 10.97 -31.82 -16.41
N GLN A 637 10.25 -32.17 -17.48
CA GLN A 637 10.16 -33.52 -18.03
C GLN A 637 11.26 -33.73 -19.09
N ALA A 638 12.36 -34.36 -18.68
CA ALA A 638 13.58 -34.47 -19.49
C ALA A 638 13.42 -35.32 -20.77
N ASP A 639 12.45 -36.23 -20.80
CA ASP A 639 12.13 -37.02 -22.00
C ASP A 639 11.38 -36.21 -23.06
N TYR A 640 10.87 -35.01 -22.71
CA TYR A 640 10.02 -34.20 -23.60
C TYR A 640 10.53 -32.76 -23.80
N GLY A 641 11.71 -32.42 -23.26
CA GLY A 641 12.34 -31.11 -23.46
C GLY A 641 13.68 -30.94 -22.71
N LEU A 642 14.32 -29.79 -22.89
CA LEU A 642 15.70 -29.55 -22.43
C LEU A 642 15.81 -29.13 -20.95
N CYS A 643 15.75 -30.11 -20.04
CA CYS A 643 15.84 -29.82 -18.60
C CYS A 643 17.24 -29.46 -18.11
N LYS A 644 17.29 -28.49 -17.18
CA LYS A 644 18.48 -28.05 -16.45
C LYS A 644 18.54 -28.73 -15.09
N PHE A 645 19.69 -29.35 -14.82
CA PHE A 645 20.01 -30.00 -13.54
C PHE A 645 21.13 -29.21 -12.86
N TYR A 646 20.87 -28.64 -11.68
CA TYR A 646 21.93 -28.15 -10.80
C TYR A 646 22.31 -29.26 -9.84
N LYS A 647 23.62 -29.49 -9.68
CA LYS A 647 24.18 -30.34 -8.63
C LYS A 647 24.26 -29.59 -7.32
#